data_AF-A0A351WGZ3-F1
#
_entry.id   AF-A0A351WGZ3-F1
#
_cell.length_a   1.000
_cell.length_b   1.000
_cell.length_c   1.000
_cell.angle_alpha   90.00
_cell.angle_beta   90.00
_cell.angle_gamma   90.00
#
_symmetry.space_group_name_H-M   'P 1'
#
loop_
_entity.id
_entity.type
_entity.pdbx_description
1 polymer ?
#
loop_
_entity_poly.entity_id
_entity_poly.type
_entity_poly.pdbx_seq_one_letter_code
_entity_poly.pdbx_strand_id
1 'polypeptide(L)'
;MSRLRQTPDLFMKPGDCSEFQSRIGRVHPTLRQFSMENTGRDATPLASEEAASGVASLPTTKSPSSLLRQCPDAPELGVVPTSCFTDVSQTTIHQENRSFWVNNEKDDGASDQQDDQDQNPTLLNPTLLVNITSGEVDSMPSLSGSSSSSLHRTGSLGSNSGEEEILCVEGGQKYKMGPVVAHGGMGVVREAFDLNCKRSVAIKILPGNRPVQPEEHERFIEEAQITSQLEHPNIVPVHEVGFDTNHNVFYSMKYVQGVTLTGVLMGIRKGDPAIIEEYPLSRLLNVFQKVCDAIAFAHSRNVVHCDLKPDNIMICDFGEVLVMDWGLARHVGANYSGFSTGKTASPDETPSLSAEEVFAQDTIAAPTDSLGAVTRTTTGRIMGTPGFMAPERIWTQTTVDVRSDLYSLGATLYSILTLRAPIAGKDMRMVLQRILNGDIRPPISFNEADASAGVSDPARQIALLHCPEAKIPEPLSEITMKALSTSPTDRYASVKEMQQEVEAYQNGLIWHLVVDDDFTSDKFLENWEVIGGRYSIKDGELRLNGGEPQILLLKRDLPGDIRIEYECHQESAYLNDVSCFMSSVRSSNRKEIPSSGYEFKYGAYDNSLNLLMRSDRRIWSESASPIARGQLYHVLAERIGSRLRLVVNNQEIFRVTDRDPLSGPDRTAVGTVGWIADTRYRRIRVYCLGTPWKSDMLDMAERQTQKGHYEISMSLFQEVMDSFPDAQRLTRARRGYETARRREALTKSLPEWKARLEAAWPGRTFQLRMDNDGLTLEISKSDIDDLSPIVGLPLTTLYCAHNRISSLEPLRGMPLGALNCTGNPISSLEPLRCMPLSTLLCECCRIESLEPLRGMPLTLLVAGGNRISSLDPIRGMPLTLLAIWDNRIDDLSPIRGMPLTALYCNGNRISTLEPLTNMPLVTLNCSGNLISSIEPLRGMPLTVLHCGENKIASIEPLQGMHLVILSFPDNQINTLQPLKGMSPASLSCGRNLLTGVVPFAAKPPDDFGFDCDTIPTRELEWLYEKWSHDFRFAFHAKNVQVLLALRRNDLAQLRSLAAEFKGHRYLFIPKFLRWDEAKAYCEKLGGHLVIITGEEENVFISSIFKSGCWAWMGLVTRENGHEWITGEPVSYLNFVDKLQESKLGPKIFSGRWARDDVDGASNSFIVEWDS
;
A
#
# COMPACT_ATOMS: atom_id res chain seq x y z
N MET A 1 -59.93 -23.55 -9.81
CA MET A 1 -60.22 -24.72 -10.68
C MET A 1 -59.44 -24.57 -11.98
N SER A 2 -59.37 -25.62 -12.80
CA SER A 2 -58.50 -25.70 -13.98
C SER A 2 -59.20 -25.31 -15.30
N ARG A 3 -58.37 -25.10 -16.34
CA ARG A 3 -58.71 -24.95 -17.78
C ARG A 3 -59.26 -23.58 -18.22
N LEU A 4 -59.03 -23.11 -19.46
CA LEU A 4 -58.03 -23.39 -20.52
C LEU A 4 -58.10 -22.21 -21.54
N ARG A 5 -57.10 -22.07 -22.43
CA ARG A 5 -57.11 -21.53 -23.83
C ARG A 5 -58.34 -20.67 -24.25
N GLN A 6 -58.20 -19.51 -24.93
CA GLN A 6 -57.53 -19.39 -26.24
C GLN A 6 -57.37 -17.92 -26.70
N THR A 7 -56.23 -17.60 -27.32
CA THR A 7 -56.03 -16.53 -28.34
C THR A 7 -56.36 -17.12 -29.75
N PRO A 8 -56.60 -16.36 -30.86
CA PRO A 8 -55.80 -15.22 -31.33
C PRO A 8 -56.50 -14.05 -32.08
N ASP A 9 -55.70 -13.00 -32.29
CA ASP A 9 -55.55 -12.09 -33.46
C ASP A 9 -56.68 -11.95 -34.52
N LEU A 10 -57.01 -10.71 -34.90
CA LEU A 10 -56.47 -10.06 -36.12
C LEU A 10 -56.93 -8.59 -36.33
N PHE A 11 -55.96 -7.67 -36.47
CA PHE A 11 -55.91 -6.52 -37.41
C PHE A 11 -56.77 -5.21 -37.29
N MET A 12 -56.10 -4.13 -37.72
CA MET A 12 -56.52 -2.78 -38.17
C MET A 12 -56.92 -1.64 -37.19
N LYS A 13 -56.14 -0.55 -37.35
CA LYS A 13 -56.35 0.87 -36.96
C LYS A 13 -57.07 1.64 -38.10
N PRO A 14 -57.33 2.97 -38.04
CA PRO A 14 -57.60 3.89 -36.90
C PRO A 14 -58.82 4.86 -37.10
N GLY A 15 -59.17 5.61 -36.06
CA GLY A 15 -59.85 6.93 -36.14
C GLY A 15 -61.39 6.93 -36.13
N ASP A 16 -62.08 8.02 -35.72
CA ASP A 16 -61.61 9.18 -34.95
C ASP A 16 -62.80 9.92 -34.26
N CYS A 17 -62.50 10.83 -33.31
CA CYS A 17 -63.33 11.86 -32.63
C CYS A 17 -64.88 11.74 -32.55
N SER A 18 -65.46 11.78 -31.34
CA SER A 18 -66.29 12.94 -30.88
C SER A 18 -66.88 12.84 -29.43
N GLU A 19 -66.74 13.95 -28.71
CA GLU A 19 -67.69 14.66 -27.80
C GLU A 19 -68.53 14.03 -26.63
N PHE A 20 -68.38 14.71 -25.47
CA PHE A 20 -69.42 15.28 -24.58
C PHE A 20 -70.09 14.56 -23.38
N GLN A 21 -69.86 15.19 -22.21
CA GLN A 21 -70.80 15.57 -21.12
C GLN A 21 -71.19 14.62 -19.95
N SER A 22 -71.62 15.29 -18.87
CA SER A 22 -71.56 14.89 -17.46
C SER A 22 -72.93 14.79 -16.73
N ARG A 23 -73.03 13.99 -15.67
CA ARG A 23 -74.03 14.09 -14.56
C ARG A 23 -73.36 13.60 -13.25
N ILE A 24 -73.24 14.36 -12.13
CA ILE A 24 -74.20 15.01 -11.18
C ILE A 24 -74.53 14.15 -9.93
N GLY A 25 -74.21 14.67 -8.73
CA GLY A 25 -74.63 14.20 -7.39
C GLY A 25 -73.57 14.48 -6.30
N ARG A 26 -73.65 15.55 -5.47
CA ARG A 26 -74.31 15.66 -4.13
C ARG A 26 -73.58 14.86 -3.02
N VAL A 27 -73.42 15.28 -1.76
CA VAL A 27 -74.16 16.23 -0.87
C VAL A 27 -73.18 17.10 0.00
N HIS A 28 -73.71 18.09 0.73
CA HIS A 28 -73.16 18.84 1.90
C HIS A 28 -72.53 17.96 3.02
N PRO A 29 -71.74 18.51 3.99
CA PRO A 29 -71.82 19.88 4.53
C PRO A 29 -70.57 20.83 4.50
N THR A 30 -69.87 21.06 5.63
CA THR A 30 -69.40 22.41 6.09
C THR A 30 -68.14 22.32 7.00
N LEU A 31 -67.31 23.33 7.32
CA LEU A 31 -67.08 24.78 7.01
C LEU A 31 -65.63 25.13 7.52
N ARG A 32 -64.98 26.31 7.50
CA ARG A 32 -65.25 27.77 7.25
C ARG A 32 -64.01 28.38 6.54
N GLN A 33 -64.09 29.37 5.63
CA GLN A 33 -64.07 30.86 5.81
C GLN A 33 -62.87 31.45 6.60
N PHE A 34 -62.17 32.51 6.14
CA PHE A 34 -62.24 33.39 4.94
C PHE A 34 -60.86 33.36 4.21
N SER A 35 -60.64 33.57 2.91
CA SER A 35 -61.23 34.41 1.82
C SER A 35 -60.93 35.93 1.94
N MET A 36 -60.81 36.73 0.87
CA MET A 36 -61.27 36.55 -0.51
C MET A 36 -60.53 37.49 -1.53
N GLU A 37 -60.22 36.99 -2.73
CA GLU A 37 -60.36 37.67 -4.06
C GLU A 37 -59.57 38.97 -4.41
N ASN A 38 -59.44 39.42 -5.70
CA ASN A 38 -60.19 39.06 -6.93
C ASN A 38 -59.44 39.25 -8.29
N THR A 39 -60.02 38.69 -9.37
CA THR A 39 -59.92 39.02 -10.82
C THR A 39 -58.59 38.89 -11.59
N GLY A 40 -58.62 38.43 -12.87
CA GLY A 40 -57.41 38.50 -13.73
C GLY A 40 -57.44 38.24 -15.25
N ARG A 41 -58.08 37.18 -15.79
CA ARG A 41 -58.14 36.79 -17.23
C ARG A 41 -56.83 36.57 -18.04
N ASP A 42 -56.60 35.30 -18.38
CA ASP A 42 -56.46 34.73 -19.74
C ASP A 42 -55.41 35.22 -20.79
N ALA A 43 -54.45 34.32 -21.04
CA ALA A 43 -54.12 33.71 -22.36
C ALA A 43 -53.22 34.40 -23.43
N THR A 44 -51.91 34.07 -23.39
CA THR A 44 -51.03 33.61 -24.53
C THR A 44 -50.76 34.58 -25.72
N PRO A 45 -49.85 34.31 -26.71
CA PRO A 45 -48.93 33.16 -26.93
C PRO A 45 -47.45 33.52 -27.29
N LEU A 46 -46.65 32.48 -27.61
CA LEU A 46 -45.51 32.41 -28.56
C LEU A 46 -44.21 33.26 -28.39
N ALA A 47 -43.10 32.52 -28.20
CA ALA A 47 -41.81 32.54 -28.95
C ALA A 47 -40.95 33.81 -29.13
N SER A 48 -39.61 33.57 -29.22
CA SER A 48 -38.53 34.51 -29.66
C SER A 48 -38.29 35.75 -28.78
N GLU A 49 -37.14 36.44 -28.76
CA GLU A 49 -35.73 36.09 -29.07
C GLU A 49 -34.80 37.10 -28.35
N GLU A 50 -33.53 36.74 -28.15
CA GLU A 50 -32.30 37.57 -28.01
C GLU A 50 -32.20 38.87 -27.16
N ALA A 51 -30.92 39.19 -26.86
CA ALA A 51 -30.32 40.52 -26.66
C ALA A 51 -30.74 41.40 -25.45
N ALA A 52 -29.76 41.66 -24.58
CA ALA A 52 -29.77 42.77 -23.61
C ALA A 52 -29.03 44.01 -24.15
N SER A 53 -29.47 45.24 -23.81
CA SER A 53 -28.65 46.46 -23.72
C SER A 53 -29.44 47.67 -23.18
N GLY A 54 -28.74 48.77 -22.81
CA GLY A 54 -29.32 50.01 -22.26
C GLY A 54 -29.26 50.05 -20.72
N VAL A 55 -28.31 50.71 -20.03
CA VAL A 55 -27.59 51.99 -20.23
C VAL A 55 -28.48 53.23 -20.17
N ALA A 56 -28.39 54.01 -19.07
CA ALA A 56 -28.50 55.49 -19.06
C ALA A 56 -28.19 56.08 -17.66
N SER A 57 -27.86 57.38 -17.61
CA SER A 57 -27.40 58.12 -16.43
C SER A 57 -28.35 59.22 -15.94
N LEU A 58 -28.02 59.80 -14.79
CA LEU A 58 -28.62 61.00 -14.17
C LEU A 58 -28.50 62.28 -15.04
N PRO A 59 -29.28 63.35 -14.76
CA PRO A 59 -29.11 64.67 -15.37
C PRO A 59 -28.74 65.81 -14.40
N THR A 60 -28.25 66.92 -14.98
CA THR A 60 -28.04 68.28 -14.38
C THR A 60 -26.86 68.41 -13.38
N THR A 61 -25.98 69.43 -13.35
CA THR A 61 -25.63 70.60 -14.22
C THR A 61 -24.07 70.81 -14.15
N LYS A 62 -23.37 71.78 -14.77
CA LYS A 62 -23.73 72.96 -15.58
C LYS A 62 -22.71 73.29 -16.71
N SER A 63 -21.91 74.36 -16.57
CA SER A 63 -21.03 74.96 -17.60
C SER A 63 -20.12 76.05 -16.95
N PRO A 64 -19.05 76.59 -17.60
CA PRO A 64 -18.73 76.58 -19.03
C PRO A 64 -17.25 76.37 -19.46
N SER A 65 -17.03 76.31 -20.80
CA SER A 65 -15.76 76.53 -21.55
C SER A 65 -14.58 75.56 -21.36
N SER A 66 -13.74 75.24 -22.36
CA SER A 66 -13.77 75.49 -23.82
C SER A 66 -12.62 74.78 -24.56
N LEU A 67 -12.80 74.44 -25.86
CA LEU A 67 -11.75 74.08 -26.86
C LEU A 67 -10.98 72.75 -26.61
N LEU A 68 -10.25 72.16 -27.57
CA LEU A 68 -10.56 71.72 -28.96
C LEU A 68 -9.38 70.84 -29.46
N ARG A 69 -9.63 69.81 -30.29
CA ARG A 69 -8.62 68.99 -31.06
C ARG A 69 -7.81 67.96 -30.23
N GLN A 70 -7.34 66.82 -30.77
CA GLN A 70 -7.51 66.20 -32.11
C GLN A 70 -7.30 64.66 -32.07
N CYS A 71 -8.08 63.92 -32.87
CA CYS A 71 -7.74 62.59 -33.41
C CYS A 71 -6.89 62.75 -34.70
N PRO A 72 -6.27 61.72 -35.33
CA PRO A 72 -6.56 60.26 -35.26
C PRO A 72 -5.29 59.41 -34.94
N ASP A 73 -5.14 58.09 -35.21
CA ASP A 73 -5.88 57.13 -36.04
C ASP A 73 -5.74 55.65 -35.57
N ALA A 74 -6.32 54.70 -36.32
CA ALA A 74 -6.34 53.25 -36.13
C ALA A 74 -5.44 52.50 -37.16
N PRO A 75 -5.34 51.13 -37.20
CA PRO A 75 -5.90 50.10 -36.32
C PRO A 75 -4.85 49.11 -35.77
N GLU A 76 -5.31 48.09 -35.04
CA GLU A 76 -4.47 47.02 -34.47
C GLU A 76 -3.97 46.00 -35.52
N LEU A 77 -2.77 45.45 -35.29
CA LEU A 77 -2.23 44.27 -35.95
C LEU A 77 -1.66 43.31 -34.88
N GLY A 78 -2.23 42.10 -34.79
CA GLY A 78 -1.87 41.15 -33.75
C GLY A 78 -0.54 40.43 -34.01
N VAL A 79 0.43 40.60 -33.12
CA VAL A 79 1.67 39.79 -33.07
C VAL A 79 2.04 39.55 -31.59
N VAL A 80 2.10 38.29 -31.17
CA VAL A 80 2.74 37.87 -29.90
C VAL A 80 3.56 36.59 -30.15
N PRO A 81 4.90 36.66 -30.10
CA PRO A 81 5.76 35.49 -30.23
C PRO A 81 6.45 35.11 -28.91
N THR A 82 6.23 33.87 -28.46
CA THR A 82 7.15 33.00 -27.71
C THR A 82 8.05 33.57 -26.59
N SER A 83 7.73 33.22 -25.34
CA SER A 83 8.73 32.75 -24.36
C SER A 83 8.09 32.02 -23.17
N CYS A 84 8.82 31.07 -22.58
CA CYS A 84 8.58 30.47 -21.25
C CYS A 84 7.31 29.59 -21.08
N PHE A 85 7.39 28.34 -21.53
CA PHE A 85 6.78 27.19 -20.86
C PHE A 85 7.92 26.27 -20.37
N THR A 86 7.99 26.03 -19.06
CA THR A 86 8.92 25.08 -18.41
C THR A 86 8.24 24.48 -17.18
N ASP A 87 8.49 23.20 -16.93
CA ASP A 87 8.11 22.43 -15.73
C ASP A 87 6.63 22.43 -15.31
N VAL A 88 5.86 21.58 -16.00
CA VAL A 88 4.84 20.75 -15.32
C VAL A 88 5.18 19.30 -15.64
N SER A 89 5.71 18.57 -14.65
CA SER A 89 5.99 17.13 -14.76
C SER A 89 5.70 16.41 -13.45
N GLN A 90 5.40 15.11 -13.53
CA GLN A 90 5.17 14.20 -12.41
C GLN A 90 3.95 14.49 -11.52
N THR A 91 2.74 14.36 -12.09
CA THR A 91 1.58 13.86 -11.32
C THR A 91 1.63 12.33 -11.25
N THR A 92 1.85 11.78 -10.06
CA THR A 92 1.90 10.32 -9.84
C THR A 92 0.51 9.70 -10.05
N ILE A 93 0.42 8.71 -10.95
CA ILE A 93 -0.81 7.93 -11.15
C ILE A 93 -0.75 6.72 -10.20
N HIS A 94 -1.66 6.68 -9.22
CA HIS A 94 -1.77 5.56 -8.27
C HIS A 94 -2.08 4.24 -9.00
N GLN A 95 -1.35 3.17 -8.64
CA GLN A 95 -1.56 1.82 -9.18
C GLN A 95 -2.69 1.06 -8.45
N GLU A 96 -3.93 1.57 -8.50
CA GLU A 96 -5.11 0.76 -8.18
C GLU A 96 -5.63 0.07 -9.44
N ASN A 97 -4.99 -1.05 -9.85
CA ASN A 97 -5.54 -1.97 -10.85
C ASN A 97 -4.81 -3.34 -10.85
N ARG A 98 -4.94 -4.10 -9.75
CA ARG A 98 -4.43 -5.48 -9.66
C ARG A 98 -5.37 -6.50 -8.98
N SER A 99 -6.68 -6.24 -9.01
CA SER A 99 -7.70 -7.22 -8.58
C SER A 99 -9.10 -6.93 -9.15
N PHE A 100 -9.35 -7.34 -10.40
CA PHE A 100 -10.68 -7.86 -10.77
C PHE A 100 -10.60 -9.40 -10.73
N TRP A 101 -11.69 -10.05 -10.31
CA TRP A 101 -11.73 -11.45 -9.82
C TRP A 101 -11.13 -11.69 -8.42
N VAL A 102 -11.77 -11.11 -7.40
CA VAL A 102 -11.80 -11.67 -6.03
C VAL A 102 -13.24 -11.62 -5.54
N ASN A 103 -13.84 -12.77 -5.21
CA ASN A 103 -15.15 -12.85 -4.56
C ASN A 103 -14.98 -12.74 -3.03
N ASN A 104 -15.91 -12.06 -2.38
CA ASN A 104 -16.02 -12.01 -0.91
C ASN A 104 -17.27 -12.77 -0.47
N GLU A 105 -17.10 -13.79 0.35
CA GLU A 105 -18.13 -14.27 1.28
C GLU A 105 -17.53 -14.54 2.66
N LYS A 106 -18.30 -14.14 3.67
CA LYS A 106 -18.22 -14.48 5.10
C LYS A 106 -19.65 -14.46 5.61
N ASP A 107 -20.01 -15.40 6.47
CA ASP A 107 -21.13 -15.24 7.40
C ASP A 107 -20.87 -16.11 8.65
N ASP A 108 -21.49 -15.72 9.77
CA ASP A 108 -21.27 -16.31 11.11
C ASP A 108 -22.47 -17.19 11.54
N GLY A 109 -22.30 -18.20 12.42
CA GLY A 109 -23.46 -18.81 13.10
C GLY A 109 -23.43 -20.27 13.61
N ALA A 110 -22.43 -20.65 14.41
CA ALA A 110 -22.32 -21.85 15.29
C ALA A 110 -23.49 -22.88 15.44
N SER A 111 -23.14 -24.18 15.41
CA SER A 111 -23.64 -25.19 16.40
C SER A 111 -22.79 -26.49 16.42
N ASP A 112 -23.01 -27.29 17.46
CA ASP A 112 -22.19 -28.39 18.01
C ASP A 112 -21.76 -29.59 17.15
N GLN A 113 -20.65 -30.19 17.62
CA GLN A 113 -20.18 -31.59 17.45
C GLN A 113 -19.59 -32.02 16.09
N GLN A 114 -18.61 -32.93 16.17
CA GLN A 114 -17.54 -33.09 15.18
C GLN A 114 -16.98 -34.52 15.22
N ASP A 115 -16.98 -35.21 14.08
CA ASP A 115 -16.32 -36.51 13.85
C ASP A 115 -15.69 -36.51 12.43
N ASP A 116 -14.41 -36.82 12.36
CA ASP A 116 -13.56 -37.33 11.27
C ASP A 116 -13.59 -36.84 9.79
N GLN A 117 -12.35 -36.62 9.29
CA GLN A 117 -11.78 -36.87 7.94
C GLN A 117 -11.64 -35.75 6.86
N ASP A 118 -10.38 -35.67 6.40
CA ASP A 118 -9.81 -35.35 5.08
C ASP A 118 -9.72 -33.92 4.46
N GLN A 119 -8.58 -33.29 4.80
CA GLN A 119 -7.63 -32.50 3.97
C GLN A 119 -7.94 -32.15 2.49
N ASN A 120 -7.84 -30.86 2.12
CA ASN A 120 -6.74 -30.33 1.28
C ASN A 120 -6.66 -28.76 1.29
N PRO A 121 -5.54 -28.11 0.91
CA PRO A 121 -5.32 -26.66 1.10
C PRO A 121 -5.26 -25.80 -0.18
N THR A 122 -5.37 -24.47 -0.01
CA THR A 122 -5.17 -23.45 -1.05
C THR A 122 -3.73 -22.92 -1.15
N LEU A 123 -3.34 -22.47 -2.36
CA LEU A 123 -1.97 -22.09 -2.73
C LEU A 123 -1.65 -20.59 -2.62
N LEU A 124 -0.39 -20.29 -2.29
CA LEU A 124 0.22 -18.95 -2.32
C LEU A 124 0.65 -18.52 -3.74
N ASN A 125 0.99 -17.24 -3.91
CA ASN A 125 1.22 -16.58 -5.20
C ASN A 125 2.61 -15.90 -5.23
N PRO A 126 3.48 -16.11 -6.24
CA PRO A 126 4.85 -15.54 -6.25
C PRO A 126 5.05 -14.41 -7.28
N THR A 127 5.72 -13.31 -6.91
CA THR A 127 6.45 -12.42 -7.86
C THR A 127 7.45 -11.52 -7.12
N LEU A 128 8.75 -11.70 -7.32
CA LEU A 128 9.77 -10.61 -7.24
C LEU A 128 11.14 -11.11 -7.72
N LEU A 129 11.73 -10.43 -8.71
CA LEU A 129 13.11 -10.60 -9.16
C LEU A 129 13.66 -9.23 -9.60
N VAL A 130 14.90 -8.92 -9.21
CA VAL A 130 15.57 -7.63 -9.49
C VAL A 130 16.95 -7.91 -10.10
N ASN A 131 17.25 -7.27 -11.23
CA ASN A 131 18.57 -7.37 -11.86
C ASN A 131 19.60 -6.50 -11.12
N ILE A 132 20.82 -7.02 -10.97
CA ILE A 132 22.01 -6.25 -10.59
C ILE A 132 22.88 -6.08 -11.83
N THR A 133 23.30 -4.85 -12.13
CA THR A 133 24.31 -4.55 -13.15
C THR A 133 25.71 -4.51 -12.53
N SER A 134 26.71 -4.98 -13.27
CA SER A 134 28.11 -5.06 -12.83
C SER A 134 28.99 -4.07 -13.59
N GLY A 135 29.78 -3.26 -12.87
CA GLY A 135 30.83 -2.42 -13.44
C GLY A 135 32.17 -3.14 -13.60
N GLU A 136 33.03 -2.61 -14.46
CA GLU A 136 34.34 -3.17 -14.83
C GLU A 136 35.44 -2.84 -13.79
N VAL A 137 36.45 -3.70 -13.67
CA VAL A 137 37.74 -3.39 -13.02
C VAL A 137 38.88 -4.11 -13.75
N ASP A 138 40.00 -3.41 -13.95
CA ASP A 138 41.14 -3.83 -14.78
C ASP A 138 42.24 -4.64 -14.06
N SER A 139 42.99 -5.39 -14.87
CA SER A 139 44.40 -5.83 -14.71
C SER A 139 44.94 -6.41 -13.37
N MET A 140 45.29 -7.71 -13.42
CA MET A 140 46.59 -8.36 -13.10
C MET A 140 47.74 -7.59 -12.39
N PRO A 141 48.67 -8.26 -11.65
CA PRO A 141 49.24 -9.57 -12.01
C PRO A 141 49.48 -10.61 -10.90
N SER A 142 49.99 -11.77 -11.34
CA SER A 142 50.36 -12.95 -10.55
C SER A 142 51.72 -12.87 -9.84
N LEU A 143 51.93 -13.74 -8.83
CA LEU A 143 53.26 -14.28 -8.51
C LEU A 143 53.17 -15.66 -7.84
N SER A 144 54.26 -16.44 -7.96
CA SER A 144 54.35 -17.89 -7.69
C SER A 144 54.72 -18.24 -6.24
N GLY A 145 54.30 -19.44 -5.77
CA GLY A 145 54.84 -20.05 -4.54
C GLY A 145 54.48 -21.54 -4.39
N SER A 146 55.44 -22.44 -4.64
CA SER A 146 55.23 -23.90 -4.64
C SER A 146 56.00 -24.62 -3.53
N SER A 147 55.35 -25.53 -2.81
CA SER A 147 56.03 -26.72 -2.23
C SER A 147 55.04 -27.81 -1.82
N SER A 148 55.34 -29.06 -2.18
CA SER A 148 54.52 -30.25 -1.91
C SER A 148 55.12 -31.13 -0.80
N SER A 149 54.27 -31.78 -0.01
CA SER A 149 54.63 -33.02 0.70
C SER A 149 53.43 -33.97 0.78
N SER A 150 53.51 -35.09 0.07
CA SER A 150 52.45 -36.11 -0.03
C SER A 150 52.68 -37.29 0.91
N LEU A 151 51.60 -38.00 1.27
CA LEU A 151 51.60 -39.45 1.49
C LEU A 151 50.17 -40.01 1.43
N HIS A 152 50.02 -41.27 1.01
CA HIS A 152 48.74 -41.84 0.57
C HIS A 152 48.09 -42.77 1.62
N ARG A 153 46.74 -42.87 1.62
CA ARG A 153 46.04 -44.08 1.13
C ARG A 153 44.50 -43.99 1.05
N THR A 154 43.99 -44.24 -0.16
CA THR A 154 42.78 -45.03 -0.49
C THR A 154 41.53 -44.93 0.41
N GLY A 155 40.51 -44.22 -0.08
CA GLY A 155 39.10 -44.38 0.29
C GLY A 155 38.23 -43.90 -0.88
N SER A 156 37.13 -44.60 -1.20
CA SER A 156 36.27 -44.26 -2.34
C SER A 156 35.39 -43.05 -2.02
N LEU A 157 35.44 -42.01 -2.85
CA LEU A 157 34.49 -40.89 -2.81
C LEU A 157 33.50 -41.04 -3.97
N GLY A 158 32.24 -41.34 -3.64
CA GLY A 158 31.13 -41.28 -4.59
C GLY A 158 30.72 -39.82 -4.85
N SER A 159 30.21 -39.57 -6.05
CA SER A 159 29.61 -38.28 -6.41
C SER A 159 28.16 -38.25 -5.95
N ASN A 160 27.85 -37.52 -4.87
CA ASN A 160 26.46 -37.31 -4.48
C ASN A 160 25.76 -36.40 -5.51
N SER A 161 24.74 -36.97 -6.16
CA SER A 161 23.64 -36.22 -6.76
C SER A 161 22.91 -35.41 -5.68
N GLY A 162 22.23 -34.34 -6.09
CA GLY A 162 21.29 -33.62 -5.22
C GLY A 162 20.05 -34.46 -4.96
N GLU A 163 20.11 -35.34 -3.96
CA GLU A 163 18.96 -36.03 -3.40
C GLU A 163 18.02 -35.02 -2.73
N GLU A 164 16.71 -35.25 -2.77
CA GLU A 164 15.78 -34.40 -2.03
C GLU A 164 15.96 -34.63 -0.53
N GLU A 165 16.46 -33.63 0.17
CA GLU A 165 16.75 -33.73 1.60
C GLU A 165 15.45 -33.73 2.41
N ILE A 166 14.97 -34.91 2.76
CA ILE A 166 13.76 -35.08 3.57
C ILE A 166 14.16 -35.31 5.02
N LEU A 167 13.70 -34.43 5.92
CA LEU A 167 13.85 -34.59 7.35
C LEU A 167 12.84 -35.63 7.84
N CYS A 168 13.36 -36.83 8.09
CA CYS A 168 12.64 -37.90 8.77
C CYS A 168 12.62 -37.64 10.27
N VAL A 169 11.48 -37.92 10.90
CA VAL A 169 11.24 -37.83 12.35
C VAL A 169 10.72 -39.17 12.87
N GLU A 170 10.58 -39.32 14.18
CA GLU A 170 9.88 -40.50 14.74
C GLU A 170 8.42 -40.54 14.24
N GLY A 171 8.14 -41.50 13.35
CA GLY A 171 6.85 -41.63 12.64
C GLY A 171 6.98 -41.60 11.11
N GLY A 172 8.07 -41.07 10.54
CA GLY A 172 8.35 -41.14 9.10
C GLY A 172 8.89 -39.84 8.49
N GLN A 173 8.72 -39.70 7.17
CA GLN A 173 9.05 -38.47 6.43
C GLN A 173 8.03 -37.38 6.77
N LYS A 174 8.48 -36.24 7.32
CA LYS A 174 7.57 -35.15 7.72
C LYS A 174 7.85 -33.80 7.04
N TYR A 175 9.12 -33.46 6.83
CA TYR A 175 9.47 -32.17 6.22
C TYR A 175 10.38 -32.36 5.01
N LYS A 176 9.97 -31.84 3.85
CA LYS A 176 10.83 -31.71 2.68
C LYS A 176 11.65 -30.43 2.83
N MET A 177 12.96 -30.54 3.00
CA MET A 177 13.82 -29.40 3.30
C MET A 177 14.10 -28.59 2.03
N GLY A 178 13.91 -27.28 2.12
CA GLY A 178 14.21 -26.30 1.10
C GLY A 178 15.57 -25.61 1.33
N PRO A 179 15.78 -24.43 0.71
CA PRO A 179 17.00 -23.65 0.85
C PRO A 179 17.20 -23.10 2.27
N VAL A 180 18.44 -22.70 2.56
CA VAL A 180 18.74 -21.92 3.76
C VAL A 180 18.21 -20.50 3.59
N VAL A 181 17.33 -20.09 4.48
CA VAL A 181 16.73 -18.75 4.56
C VAL A 181 17.64 -17.80 5.34
N ALA A 182 18.23 -18.27 6.44
CA ALA A 182 19.16 -17.48 7.26
C ALA A 182 20.21 -18.33 7.99
N HIS A 183 21.38 -17.74 8.23
CA HIS A 183 22.41 -18.29 9.11
C HIS A 183 22.53 -17.37 10.34
N GLY A 184 22.28 -17.90 11.54
CA GLY A 184 22.34 -17.16 12.80
C GLY A 184 23.43 -17.67 13.74
N GLY A 185 23.69 -16.93 14.82
CA GLY A 185 24.70 -17.30 15.82
C GLY A 185 24.40 -18.59 16.61
N MET A 186 23.14 -19.02 16.62
CA MET A 186 22.64 -20.19 17.38
C MET A 186 22.06 -21.31 16.50
N GLY A 187 22.03 -21.15 15.17
CA GLY A 187 21.43 -22.15 14.28
C GLY A 187 21.30 -21.68 12.83
N VAL A 188 20.88 -22.60 11.97
CA VAL A 188 20.55 -22.36 10.56
C VAL A 188 19.03 -22.44 10.41
N VAL A 189 18.42 -21.44 9.76
CA VAL A 189 16.99 -21.44 9.43
C VAL A 189 16.83 -21.83 7.96
N ARG A 190 16.03 -22.85 7.69
CA ARG A 190 15.70 -23.33 6.35
C ARG A 190 14.22 -23.17 6.07
N GLU A 191 13.88 -22.92 4.82
CA GLU A 191 12.52 -23.17 4.33
C GLU A 191 12.32 -24.69 4.32
N ALA A 192 11.10 -25.15 4.62
CA ALA A 192 10.71 -26.54 4.43
C ALA A 192 9.21 -26.63 4.16
N PHE A 193 8.79 -27.71 3.50
CA PHE A 193 7.37 -28.02 3.31
C PHE A 193 6.95 -29.14 4.28
N ASP A 194 6.00 -28.83 5.15
CA ASP A 194 5.31 -29.74 6.06
C ASP A 194 4.45 -30.69 5.23
N LEU A 195 4.86 -31.94 5.07
CA LEU A 195 4.19 -32.94 4.23
C LEU A 195 2.82 -33.34 4.81
N ASN A 196 2.66 -33.24 6.13
CA ASN A 196 1.45 -33.65 6.83
C ASN A 196 0.39 -32.53 6.84
N CYS A 197 0.80 -31.29 7.16
CA CYS A 197 -0.09 -30.13 7.15
C CYS A 197 -0.10 -29.37 5.80
N LYS A 198 0.64 -29.86 4.79
CA LYS A 198 0.70 -29.35 3.41
C LYS A 198 0.92 -27.84 3.32
N ARG A 199 1.91 -27.34 4.06
CA ARG A 199 2.22 -25.89 4.23
C ARG A 199 3.72 -25.61 4.25
N SER A 200 4.12 -24.41 3.84
CA SER A 200 5.50 -23.94 4.05
C SER A 200 5.72 -23.53 5.51
N VAL A 201 6.84 -23.98 6.08
CA VAL A 201 7.32 -23.64 7.42
C VAL A 201 8.78 -23.20 7.36
N ALA A 202 9.22 -22.42 8.34
CA ALA A 202 10.64 -22.25 8.61
C ALA A 202 11.07 -23.28 9.66
N ILE A 203 12.18 -23.98 9.44
CA ILE A 203 12.77 -24.91 10.40
C ILE A 203 14.13 -24.38 10.84
N LYS A 204 14.32 -24.18 12.15
CA LYS A 204 15.63 -23.92 12.73
C LYS A 204 16.27 -25.28 13.06
N ILE A 205 17.54 -25.43 12.73
CA ILE A 205 18.40 -26.58 13.06
C ILE A 205 19.72 -26.09 13.64
N LEU A 206 20.38 -26.94 14.44
CA LEU A 206 21.73 -26.67 14.94
C LEU A 206 22.80 -26.84 13.83
N PRO A 207 23.95 -26.14 13.90
CA PRO A 207 24.95 -26.20 12.83
C PRO A 207 25.78 -27.49 12.86
N GLY A 208 25.45 -28.46 11.99
CA GLY A 208 26.05 -29.81 11.95
C GLY A 208 27.57 -29.92 11.70
N ASN A 209 28.27 -28.81 11.46
CA ASN A 209 29.71 -28.78 11.18
C ASN A 209 30.60 -28.72 12.45
N ARG A 210 30.04 -28.82 13.66
CA ARG A 210 30.81 -28.89 14.92
C ARG A 210 30.08 -29.69 15.99
N PRO A 211 30.79 -30.35 16.94
CA PRO A 211 30.16 -30.89 18.14
C PRO A 211 29.52 -29.75 18.94
N VAL A 212 28.20 -29.78 19.04
CA VAL A 212 27.40 -28.81 19.80
C VAL A 212 27.59 -29.08 21.29
N GLN A 213 27.68 -28.02 22.09
CA GLN A 213 27.85 -28.17 23.56
C GLN A 213 26.49 -28.39 24.25
N PRO A 214 26.43 -29.03 25.43
CA PRO A 214 25.17 -29.26 26.14
C PRO A 214 24.37 -27.97 26.37
N GLU A 215 25.03 -26.86 26.71
CA GLU A 215 24.39 -25.57 26.96
C GLU A 215 23.90 -24.90 25.66
N GLU A 216 24.42 -25.31 24.49
CA GLU A 216 23.92 -24.91 23.18
C GLU A 216 22.69 -25.74 22.76
N HIS A 217 22.57 -27.01 23.19
CA HIS A 217 21.34 -27.81 23.04
C HIS A 217 20.21 -27.30 23.94
N GLU A 218 20.50 -27.07 25.23
CA GLU A 218 19.50 -26.59 26.19
C GLU A 218 18.91 -25.24 25.77
N ARG A 219 19.76 -24.27 25.38
CA ARG A 219 19.31 -22.96 24.89
C ARG A 219 18.46 -23.03 23.62
N PHE A 220 18.75 -23.97 22.72
CA PHE A 220 17.98 -24.15 21.49
C PHE A 220 16.57 -24.69 21.76
N ILE A 221 16.43 -25.58 22.76
CA ILE A 221 15.13 -26.08 23.23
C ILE A 221 14.39 -24.99 24.01
N GLU A 222 15.07 -24.25 24.90
CA GLU A 222 14.50 -23.13 25.64
C GLU A 222 13.94 -22.04 24.71
N GLU A 223 14.66 -21.64 23.65
CA GLU A 223 14.16 -20.66 22.66
C GLU A 223 12.81 -21.10 22.08
N ALA A 224 12.73 -22.34 21.62
CA ALA A 224 11.53 -22.87 20.98
C ALA A 224 10.36 -23.02 21.96
N GLN A 225 10.64 -23.45 23.21
CA GLN A 225 9.65 -23.56 24.28
C GLN A 225 9.17 -22.21 24.80
N ILE A 226 10.03 -21.19 24.88
CA ILE A 226 9.64 -19.83 25.26
C ILE A 226 8.77 -19.23 24.15
N THR A 227 9.19 -19.38 22.88
CA THR A 227 8.43 -18.83 21.74
C THR A 227 7.06 -19.50 21.58
N SER A 228 6.94 -20.83 21.77
CA SER A 228 5.66 -21.54 21.67
C SER A 228 4.66 -21.18 22.78
N GLN A 229 5.13 -20.69 23.93
CA GLN A 229 4.27 -20.17 25.01
C GLN A 229 3.72 -18.75 24.72
N LEU A 230 4.18 -18.10 23.64
CA LEU A 230 3.90 -16.70 23.34
C LEU A 230 2.98 -16.52 22.11
N GLU A 231 1.82 -17.16 22.14
CA GLU A 231 0.75 -16.99 21.15
C GLU A 231 0.24 -15.53 21.09
N HIS A 232 0.71 -14.75 20.12
CA HIS A 232 0.32 -13.36 19.91
C HIS A 232 0.41 -13.00 18.41
N PRO A 233 -0.50 -12.20 17.83
CA PRO A 233 -0.48 -11.83 16.40
C PRO A 233 0.75 -11.03 15.93
N ASN A 234 1.68 -10.70 16.84
CA ASN A 234 2.94 -10.01 16.54
C ASN A 234 4.19 -10.78 16.99
N ILE A 235 4.05 -12.07 17.31
CA ILE A 235 5.15 -12.98 17.65
C ILE A 235 5.09 -14.16 16.68
N VAL A 236 6.24 -14.63 16.18
CA VAL A 236 6.26 -15.79 15.26
C VAL A 236 5.83 -17.08 15.98
N PRO A 237 4.76 -17.77 15.55
CA PRO A 237 4.32 -18.99 16.20
C PRO A 237 5.23 -20.17 15.84
N VAL A 238 5.75 -20.85 16.86
CA VAL A 238 6.35 -22.19 16.75
C VAL A 238 5.23 -23.23 16.59
N HIS A 239 5.48 -24.26 15.78
CA HIS A 239 4.52 -25.31 15.42
C HIS A 239 4.89 -26.68 15.98
N GLU A 240 6.18 -26.98 16.11
CA GLU A 240 6.69 -28.22 16.71
C GLU A 240 8.12 -28.01 17.21
N VAL A 241 8.49 -28.69 18.30
CA VAL A 241 9.88 -28.98 18.67
C VAL A 241 10.04 -30.50 18.59
N GLY A 242 11.09 -30.99 17.93
CA GLY A 242 11.24 -32.43 17.66
C GLY A 242 12.68 -32.87 17.41
N PHE A 243 12.85 -34.16 17.15
CA PHE A 243 14.12 -34.78 16.82
C PHE A 243 14.04 -35.43 15.43
N ASP A 244 15.11 -35.31 14.65
CA ASP A 244 15.26 -36.08 13.41
C ASP A 244 15.64 -37.55 13.71
N THR A 245 15.65 -38.41 12.69
CA THR A 245 16.09 -39.82 12.81
C THR A 245 17.57 -40.01 13.19
N ASN A 246 18.35 -38.94 13.30
CA ASN A 246 19.74 -38.94 13.77
C ASN A 246 19.87 -38.37 15.21
N HIS A 247 18.74 -38.08 15.87
CA HIS A 247 18.62 -37.41 17.17
C HIS A 247 19.12 -35.95 17.22
N ASN A 248 19.23 -35.26 16.08
CA ASN A 248 19.40 -33.81 16.04
C ASN A 248 18.09 -33.13 16.43
N VAL A 249 18.14 -32.16 17.34
CA VAL A 249 16.97 -31.34 17.68
C VAL A 249 16.70 -30.28 16.61
N PHE A 250 15.43 -30.10 16.26
CA PHE A 250 14.93 -29.06 15.38
C PHE A 250 13.66 -28.43 15.97
N TYR A 251 13.25 -27.28 15.46
CA TYR A 251 11.89 -26.79 15.63
C TYR A 251 11.36 -26.10 14.38
N SER A 252 10.05 -26.24 14.14
CA SER A 252 9.36 -25.61 13.01
C SER A 252 8.51 -24.42 13.49
N MET A 253 8.37 -23.40 12.65
CA MET A 253 7.62 -22.18 12.91
C MET A 253 6.99 -21.64 11.62
N LYS A 254 6.09 -20.65 11.72
CA LYS A 254 5.50 -19.99 10.54
C LYS A 254 6.60 -19.51 9.58
N TYR A 255 6.47 -19.83 8.30
CA TYR A 255 7.29 -19.22 7.26
C TYR A 255 6.83 -17.77 7.05
N VAL A 256 7.75 -16.82 7.14
CA VAL A 256 7.45 -15.38 7.11
C VAL A 256 7.98 -14.78 5.81
N GLN A 257 7.06 -14.36 4.95
CA GLN A 257 7.35 -13.61 3.72
C GLN A 257 7.20 -12.12 4.01
N GLY A 258 8.24 -11.32 3.70
CA GLY A 258 8.29 -9.91 4.05
C GLY A 258 9.71 -9.33 4.05
N VAL A 259 9.85 -8.12 4.57
CA VAL A 259 11.13 -7.38 4.72
C VAL A 259 11.45 -7.11 6.19
N THR A 260 12.74 -7.10 6.55
CA THR A 260 13.14 -6.66 7.90
C THR A 260 13.00 -5.15 8.05
N LEU A 261 12.76 -4.67 9.27
CA LEU A 261 12.79 -3.24 9.57
C LEU A 261 14.17 -2.63 9.23
N THR A 262 15.28 -3.35 9.41
CA THR A 262 16.60 -2.94 8.89
C THR A 262 16.57 -2.69 7.38
N GLY A 263 15.95 -3.58 6.59
CA GLY A 263 15.81 -3.42 5.14
C GLY A 263 15.09 -2.13 4.77
N VAL A 264 13.95 -1.86 5.41
CA VAL A 264 13.16 -0.63 5.21
C VAL A 264 13.97 0.62 5.57
N LEU A 265 14.56 0.66 6.78
CA LEU A 265 15.35 1.82 7.23
C LEU A 265 16.58 2.07 6.33
N MET A 266 17.17 1.02 5.76
CA MET A 266 18.26 1.15 4.78
C MET A 266 17.78 1.59 3.38
N GLY A 267 16.54 1.28 2.99
CA GLY A 267 15.92 1.82 1.77
C GLY A 267 15.68 3.33 1.89
N ILE A 268 15.03 3.77 2.97
CA ILE A 268 14.82 5.19 3.29
C ILE A 268 16.17 5.94 3.30
N ARG A 269 17.18 5.37 3.97
CA ARG A 269 18.54 5.95 4.07
C ARG A 269 19.27 6.07 2.73
N LYS A 270 18.92 5.24 1.73
CA LYS A 270 19.46 5.34 0.36
C LYS A 270 18.71 6.36 -0.51
N GLY A 271 17.60 6.93 -0.03
CA GLY A 271 16.75 7.82 -0.82
C GLY A 271 15.81 7.09 -1.77
N ASP A 272 15.47 5.81 -1.50
CA ASP A 272 14.54 5.03 -2.32
C ASP A 272 13.11 5.64 -2.26
N PRO A 273 12.58 6.21 -3.35
CA PRO A 273 11.31 6.94 -3.29
C PRO A 273 10.12 6.04 -2.94
N ALA A 274 10.12 4.78 -3.42
CA ALA A 274 9.02 3.86 -3.18
C ALA A 274 8.98 3.44 -1.71
N ILE A 275 10.14 3.16 -1.10
CA ILE A 275 10.22 2.84 0.33
C ILE A 275 9.88 4.07 1.19
N ILE A 276 10.22 5.29 0.77
CA ILE A 276 9.88 6.53 1.50
C ILE A 276 8.37 6.82 1.44
N GLU A 277 7.75 6.67 0.27
CA GLU A 277 6.29 6.82 0.10
C GLU A 277 5.53 5.72 0.85
N GLU A 278 6.02 4.48 0.81
CA GLU A 278 5.38 3.36 1.50
C GLU A 278 5.51 3.45 3.04
N TYR A 279 6.68 3.89 3.55
CA TYR A 279 7.04 3.90 4.98
C TYR A 279 7.33 5.31 5.55
N PRO A 280 6.37 6.24 5.52
CA PRO A 280 6.49 7.49 6.28
C PRO A 280 6.51 7.20 7.78
N LEU A 281 7.01 8.15 8.58
CA LEU A 281 7.16 8.01 10.04
C LEU A 281 5.88 7.51 10.73
N SER A 282 4.68 7.91 10.28
CA SER A 282 3.41 7.42 10.84
C SER A 282 3.20 5.91 10.67
N ARG A 283 3.65 5.29 9.57
CA ARG A 283 3.60 3.82 9.39
C ARG A 283 4.69 3.14 10.20
N LEU A 284 5.89 3.70 10.28
CA LEU A 284 6.98 3.16 11.10
C LEU A 284 6.65 3.19 12.60
N LEU A 285 5.92 4.22 13.07
CA LEU A 285 5.38 4.24 14.43
C LEU A 285 4.27 3.20 14.64
N ASN A 286 3.41 2.93 13.65
CA ASN A 286 2.45 1.82 13.72
C ASN A 286 3.15 0.44 13.76
N VAL A 287 4.27 0.27 13.05
CA VAL A 287 5.11 -0.94 13.16
C VAL A 287 5.73 -1.02 14.56
N PHE A 288 6.25 0.09 15.09
CA PHE A 288 6.78 0.15 16.45
C PHE A 288 5.74 -0.20 17.52
N GLN A 289 4.50 0.27 17.40
CA GLN A 289 3.42 -0.08 18.32
C GLN A 289 3.12 -1.59 18.32
N LYS A 290 3.06 -2.24 17.15
CA LYS A 290 2.89 -3.70 17.05
C LYS A 290 4.04 -4.49 17.71
N VAL A 291 5.25 -3.93 17.71
CA VAL A 291 6.39 -4.50 18.45
C VAL A 291 6.25 -4.25 19.95
N CYS A 292 5.77 -3.08 20.38
CA CYS A 292 5.42 -2.83 21.79
C CYS A 292 4.33 -3.81 22.28
N ASP A 293 3.31 -4.10 21.48
CA ASP A 293 2.25 -5.06 21.81
C ASP A 293 2.85 -6.47 22.07
N ALA A 294 3.70 -6.95 21.17
CA ALA A 294 4.41 -8.23 21.31
C ALA A 294 5.25 -8.31 22.59
N ILE A 295 6.05 -7.28 22.88
CA ILE A 295 6.94 -7.27 24.04
C ILE A 295 6.14 -7.08 25.34
N ALA A 296 5.11 -6.24 25.36
CA ALA A 296 4.22 -6.08 26.51
C ALA A 296 3.47 -7.39 26.83
N PHE A 297 3.06 -8.14 25.81
CA PHE A 297 2.48 -9.48 25.98
C PHE A 297 3.51 -10.47 26.55
N ALA A 298 4.74 -10.51 26.02
CA ALA A 298 5.80 -11.36 26.58
C ALA A 298 6.12 -11.02 28.05
N HIS A 299 6.18 -9.73 28.39
CA HIS A 299 6.35 -9.25 29.76
C HIS A 299 5.20 -9.71 30.66
N SER A 300 3.95 -9.74 30.17
CA SER A 300 2.79 -10.28 30.91
C SER A 300 2.87 -11.79 31.19
N ARG A 301 3.69 -12.53 30.41
CA ARG A 301 4.03 -13.95 30.62
C ARG A 301 5.34 -14.13 31.41
N ASN A 302 5.87 -13.06 32.01
CA ASN A 302 7.17 -13.01 32.68
C ASN A 302 8.34 -13.47 31.78
N VAL A 303 8.31 -13.13 30.48
CA VAL A 303 9.42 -13.36 29.53
C VAL A 303 10.04 -12.02 29.13
N VAL A 304 11.37 -11.92 29.09
CA VAL A 304 12.14 -10.78 28.58
C VAL A 304 12.88 -11.22 27.31
N HIS A 305 12.75 -10.49 26.20
CA HIS A 305 13.27 -10.86 24.87
C HIS A 305 14.80 -10.77 24.78
N CYS A 306 15.39 -9.76 25.43
CA CYS A 306 16.82 -9.51 25.56
C CYS A 306 17.62 -9.20 24.28
N ASP A 307 17.18 -9.48 23.03
CA ASP A 307 17.94 -9.06 21.82
C ASP A 307 17.10 -8.38 20.73
N LEU A 308 16.19 -7.49 21.16
CA LEU A 308 15.29 -6.79 20.25
C LEU A 308 16.04 -5.72 19.43
N LYS A 309 15.93 -5.81 18.10
CA LYS A 309 16.60 -4.93 17.14
C LYS A 309 15.84 -4.92 15.79
N PRO A 310 16.03 -3.92 14.92
CA PRO A 310 15.41 -3.85 13.59
C PRO A 310 15.64 -5.07 12.67
N ASP A 311 16.68 -5.87 12.90
CA ASP A 311 16.92 -7.11 12.15
C ASP A 311 15.97 -8.24 12.56
N ASN A 312 15.51 -8.22 13.82
CA ASN A 312 14.63 -9.23 14.43
C ASN A 312 13.13 -8.83 14.31
N ILE A 313 12.81 -7.84 13.49
CA ILE A 313 11.43 -7.36 13.25
C ILE A 313 11.13 -7.52 11.75
N MET A 314 10.22 -8.43 11.42
CA MET A 314 9.72 -8.63 10.07
C MET A 314 8.43 -7.84 9.84
N ILE A 315 8.33 -7.19 8.69
CA ILE A 315 7.12 -6.54 8.16
C ILE A 315 6.68 -7.38 6.97
N CYS A 316 5.51 -7.98 7.07
CA CYS A 316 4.99 -8.94 6.09
C CYS A 316 4.02 -8.25 5.12
N ASP A 317 3.67 -8.95 4.05
CA ASP A 317 2.59 -8.54 3.16
C ASP A 317 1.28 -8.30 3.94
N PHE A 318 0.45 -7.40 3.44
CA PHE A 318 -0.78 -6.93 4.10
C PHE A 318 -0.56 -6.25 5.48
N GLY A 319 0.68 -5.98 5.89
CA GLY A 319 1.01 -5.17 7.06
C GLY A 319 0.98 -5.91 8.40
N GLU A 320 1.08 -7.24 8.40
CA GLU A 320 1.45 -8.02 9.58
C GLU A 320 2.89 -7.65 10.01
N VAL A 321 3.17 -7.67 11.32
CA VAL A 321 4.48 -7.36 11.89
C VAL A 321 4.81 -8.45 12.91
N LEU A 322 5.96 -9.10 12.79
CA LEU A 322 6.37 -10.23 13.64
C LEU A 322 7.73 -10.00 14.27
N VAL A 323 7.80 -10.22 15.59
CA VAL A 323 9.06 -10.28 16.36
C VAL A 323 9.65 -11.69 16.29
N MET A 324 10.92 -11.77 15.90
CA MET A 324 11.66 -12.98 15.54
C MET A 324 12.87 -13.22 16.46
N ASP A 325 13.36 -14.47 16.49
CA ASP A 325 14.66 -14.87 17.09
C ASP A 325 14.77 -14.54 18.59
N TRP A 326 14.15 -15.41 19.40
CA TRP A 326 14.05 -15.33 20.86
C TRP A 326 15.23 -16.02 21.58
N GLY A 327 16.33 -16.30 20.89
CA GLY A 327 17.45 -17.12 21.39
C GLY A 327 18.21 -16.59 22.62
N LEU A 328 17.96 -15.34 23.03
CA LEU A 328 18.48 -14.75 24.28
C LEU A 328 17.39 -14.46 25.32
N ALA A 329 16.14 -14.84 25.04
CA ALA A 329 15.01 -14.63 25.91
C ALA A 329 15.09 -15.49 27.18
N ARG A 330 14.43 -15.02 28.25
CA ARG A 330 14.47 -15.66 29.57
C ARG A 330 13.23 -15.32 30.39
N HIS A 331 12.95 -16.13 31.41
CA HIS A 331 11.98 -15.74 32.43
C HIS A 331 12.53 -14.67 33.38
N VAL A 332 11.67 -13.73 33.78
CA VAL A 332 11.98 -12.68 34.77
C VAL A 332 12.40 -13.33 36.09
N GLY A 333 13.53 -12.90 36.65
CA GLY A 333 14.08 -13.44 37.91
C GLY A 333 14.81 -14.78 37.80
N ALA A 334 15.01 -15.33 36.59
CA ALA A 334 15.86 -16.50 36.38
C ALA A 334 17.33 -16.17 36.68
N ASN A 335 17.83 -16.61 37.84
CA ASN A 335 19.23 -16.47 38.23
C ASN A 335 20.17 -17.18 37.24
N TYR A 336 21.33 -16.58 36.98
CA TYR A 336 22.34 -17.12 36.05
C TYR A 336 23.05 -18.34 36.67
N SER A 337 22.45 -19.53 36.53
CA SER A 337 22.95 -20.81 37.06
C SER A 337 24.16 -21.35 36.28
N GLY A 338 25.16 -20.50 36.04
CA GLY A 338 26.38 -20.79 35.27
C GLY A 338 27.70 -20.51 36.00
N PHE A 339 27.69 -19.89 37.18
CA PHE A 339 28.90 -19.70 38.00
C PHE A 339 28.59 -19.73 39.51
N SER A 340 28.75 -20.90 40.14
CA SER A 340 28.67 -21.05 41.60
C SER A 340 30.05 -21.29 42.24
N THR A 341 30.83 -20.21 42.41
CA THR A 341 31.91 -20.17 43.41
C THR A 341 31.50 -19.17 44.49
N GLY A 342 31.01 -19.69 45.61
CA GLY A 342 30.07 -18.94 46.45
C GLY A 342 30.67 -17.88 47.37
N LYS A 343 29.97 -16.76 47.48
CA LYS A 343 29.74 -16.02 48.73
C LYS A 343 28.41 -15.27 48.63
N THR A 344 27.57 -15.38 49.66
CA THR A 344 26.33 -14.60 49.78
C THR A 344 26.65 -13.20 50.29
N ALA A 345 26.20 -12.17 49.58
CA ALA A 345 26.17 -10.78 50.03
C ALA A 345 24.72 -10.27 50.12
N SER A 346 24.48 -9.25 50.93
CA SER A 346 23.16 -8.69 51.21
C SER A 346 22.71 -7.63 50.18
N PRO A 347 21.39 -7.38 50.01
CA PRO A 347 20.86 -6.66 48.84
C PRO A 347 21.02 -5.12 48.83
N ASP A 348 21.88 -4.54 49.67
CA ASP A 348 21.77 -3.13 50.11
C ASP A 348 23.08 -2.31 49.94
N GLU A 349 23.98 -2.77 49.06
CA GLU A 349 25.17 -2.02 48.63
C GLU A 349 25.11 -1.74 47.12
N THR A 350 25.23 -0.47 46.72
CA THR A 350 25.29 -0.07 45.30
C THR A 350 26.70 -0.25 44.73
N PRO A 351 26.92 -1.15 43.75
CA PRO A 351 28.26 -1.43 43.22
C PRO A 351 28.68 -0.37 42.19
N SER A 352 29.24 0.74 42.65
CA SER A 352 29.86 1.76 41.79
C SER A 352 31.24 1.32 41.29
N LEU A 353 31.29 0.21 40.52
CA LEU A 353 32.51 -0.23 39.82
C LEU A 353 32.75 0.67 38.60
N SER A 354 33.97 1.18 38.49
CA SER A 354 34.36 2.05 37.38
C SER A 354 34.55 1.27 36.08
N ALA A 355 34.40 1.94 34.94
CA ALA A 355 34.64 1.34 33.63
C ALA A 355 36.10 0.88 33.45
N GLU A 356 37.05 1.44 34.21
CA GLU A 356 38.47 1.06 34.15
C GLU A 356 38.74 -0.31 34.81
N GLU A 357 38.05 -0.61 35.92
CA GLU A 357 38.20 -1.87 36.66
C GLU A 357 37.70 -3.08 35.87
N VAL A 358 36.63 -2.92 35.07
CA VAL A 358 36.08 -3.97 34.21
C VAL A 358 37.08 -4.43 33.13
N PHE A 359 37.99 -3.56 32.69
CA PHE A 359 39.00 -3.87 31.68
C PHE A 359 40.41 -4.17 32.25
N ALA A 360 40.56 -4.25 33.57
CA ALA A 360 41.88 -4.31 34.21
C ALA A 360 42.54 -5.71 34.26
N GLN A 361 41.84 -6.78 33.87
CA GLN A 361 42.30 -8.16 34.07
C GLN A 361 43.02 -8.80 32.88
N ASP A 362 42.83 -8.31 31.64
CA ASP A 362 43.47 -8.86 30.44
C ASP A 362 44.74 -8.08 30.05
N THR A 363 45.89 -8.58 30.48
CA THR A 363 47.20 -8.18 29.94
C THR A 363 47.97 -9.40 29.42
N ILE A 364 48.09 -9.53 28.08
CA ILE A 364 49.29 -10.03 27.36
C ILE A 364 49.12 -9.82 25.83
N ALA A 365 50.22 -9.39 25.20
CA ALA A 365 50.57 -9.24 23.78
C ALA A 365 49.54 -9.53 22.63
N ALA A 366 49.50 -8.61 21.66
CA ALA A 366 49.01 -8.84 20.30
C ALA A 366 50.06 -9.56 19.41
N PRO A 367 49.67 -10.10 18.23
CA PRO A 367 49.78 -9.26 17.01
C PRO A 367 48.68 -9.42 15.93
N THR A 368 48.42 -8.31 15.24
CA THR A 368 47.96 -8.07 13.84
C THR A 368 47.21 -9.12 12.98
N ASP A 369 46.23 -8.56 12.24
CA ASP A 369 45.79 -8.90 10.87
C ASP A 369 45.00 -10.20 10.60
N SER A 370 43.67 -10.08 10.63
CA SER A 370 42.75 -10.66 9.62
C SER A 370 41.37 -10.02 9.71
N LEU A 371 40.88 -9.41 8.63
CA LEU A 371 39.54 -8.81 8.58
C LEU A 371 38.53 -9.86 8.07
N GLY A 372 37.57 -10.27 8.90
CA GLY A 372 36.47 -11.15 8.47
C GLY A 372 36.29 -12.48 9.24
N ALA A 373 36.44 -12.48 10.56
CA ALA A 373 36.02 -13.61 11.40
C ALA A 373 35.36 -13.11 12.70
N VAL A 374 34.36 -13.85 13.20
CA VAL A 374 33.73 -13.57 14.50
C VAL A 374 34.71 -13.99 15.61
N THR A 375 35.44 -13.04 16.16
CA THR A 375 36.42 -13.28 17.22
C THR A 375 35.73 -13.65 18.54
N ARG A 376 35.75 -14.95 18.85
CA ARG A 376 35.56 -15.43 20.23
C ARG A 376 36.71 -14.91 21.10
N THR A 377 36.44 -13.93 21.96
CA THR A 377 37.34 -13.60 23.08
C THR A 377 37.22 -14.64 24.18
N THR A 378 38.35 -15.00 24.79
CA THR A 378 38.40 -16.04 25.82
C THR A 378 38.03 -15.45 27.18
N THR A 379 37.07 -16.07 27.87
CA THR A 379 36.35 -15.55 29.05
C THR A 379 35.36 -14.41 28.72
N GLY A 380 34.21 -14.37 29.43
CA GLY A 380 33.15 -13.37 29.24
C GLY A 380 32.35 -13.46 27.93
N ARG A 381 31.34 -14.34 27.85
CA ARG A 381 30.40 -14.42 26.70
C ARG A 381 29.44 -13.21 26.67
N ILE A 382 29.86 -12.08 26.10
CA ILE A 382 28.95 -11.02 25.66
C ILE A 382 28.19 -11.52 24.43
N MET A 383 26.85 -11.55 24.47
CA MET A 383 26.00 -12.02 23.37
C MET A 383 24.89 -11.00 23.07
N GLY A 384 24.78 -10.60 21.80
CA GLY A 384 23.82 -9.63 21.26
C GLY A 384 24.47 -8.60 20.33
N THR A 385 23.67 -7.83 19.57
CA THR A 385 24.18 -6.73 18.73
C THR A 385 24.52 -5.51 19.62
N PRO A 386 25.79 -5.09 19.75
CA PRO A 386 26.20 -4.15 20.81
C PRO A 386 25.45 -2.80 20.79
N GLY A 387 25.23 -2.21 19.62
CA GLY A 387 24.56 -0.90 19.48
C GLY A 387 23.09 -0.83 19.93
N PHE A 388 22.50 -1.97 20.34
CA PHE A 388 21.14 -2.08 20.90
C PHE A 388 21.13 -2.67 22.33
N MET A 389 22.31 -2.97 22.89
CA MET A 389 22.45 -3.67 24.18
C MET A 389 22.31 -2.71 25.36
N ALA A 390 21.38 -3.02 26.27
CA ALA A 390 21.22 -2.28 27.52
C ALA A 390 22.47 -2.41 28.44
N PRO A 391 22.93 -1.34 29.12
CA PRO A 391 24.15 -1.35 29.93
C PRO A 391 24.19 -2.46 31.00
N GLU A 392 23.06 -2.75 31.64
CA GLU A 392 22.94 -3.80 32.67
C GLU A 392 23.11 -5.23 32.16
N ARG A 393 23.24 -5.44 30.85
CA ARG A 393 23.66 -6.72 30.23
C ARG A 393 25.19 -6.86 30.12
N ILE A 394 25.94 -5.77 30.28
CA ILE A 394 27.42 -5.75 30.23
C ILE A 394 27.98 -6.06 31.64
N TRP A 395 27.34 -5.54 32.69
CA TRP A 395 27.70 -5.88 34.07
C TRP A 395 27.25 -7.30 34.43
N THR A 396 28.18 -8.12 34.94
CA THR A 396 27.97 -9.54 35.23
C THR A 396 27.24 -9.84 36.54
N GLN A 397 26.71 -8.82 37.22
CA GLN A 397 26.12 -8.92 38.56
C GLN A 397 24.70 -8.31 38.68
N THR A 398 24.21 -7.62 37.65
CA THR A 398 22.86 -7.00 37.64
C THR A 398 21.78 -7.96 37.17
N THR A 399 20.63 -7.97 37.85
CA THR A 399 19.44 -8.71 37.43
C THR A 399 18.79 -8.05 36.23
N VAL A 400 18.86 -8.69 35.07
CA VAL A 400 18.13 -8.29 33.85
C VAL A 400 16.62 -8.44 34.07
N ASP A 401 15.88 -7.35 33.90
CA ASP A 401 14.42 -7.28 33.99
C ASP A 401 13.80 -6.71 32.70
N VAL A 402 12.50 -6.43 32.73
CA VAL A 402 11.71 -5.86 31.62
C VAL A 402 12.27 -4.53 31.07
N ARG A 403 13.09 -3.79 31.83
CA ARG A 403 13.67 -2.51 31.42
C ARG A 403 14.82 -2.66 30.43
N SER A 404 15.43 -3.85 30.30
CA SER A 404 16.41 -4.13 29.25
C SER A 404 15.76 -4.19 27.86
N ASP A 405 14.51 -4.67 27.78
CA ASP A 405 13.73 -4.61 26.53
C ASP A 405 13.25 -3.18 26.23
N LEU A 406 12.92 -2.38 27.25
CA LEU A 406 12.60 -0.95 27.07
C LEU A 406 13.77 -0.16 26.47
N TYR A 407 15.01 -0.43 26.89
CA TYR A 407 16.20 0.16 26.26
C TYR A 407 16.33 -0.28 24.80
N SER A 408 16.07 -1.56 24.52
CA SER A 408 16.14 -2.15 23.17
C SER A 408 15.04 -1.58 22.24
N LEU A 409 13.84 -1.31 22.77
CA LEU A 409 12.78 -0.55 22.14
C LEU A 409 13.20 0.91 21.90
N GLY A 410 13.82 1.57 22.88
CA GLY A 410 14.41 2.90 22.72
C GLY A 410 15.43 2.97 21.59
N ALA A 411 16.34 2.00 21.50
CA ALA A 411 17.33 1.89 20.42
C ALA A 411 16.69 1.61 19.05
N THR A 412 15.58 0.87 19.03
CA THR A 412 14.77 0.62 17.82
C THR A 412 14.04 1.89 17.36
N LEU A 413 13.42 2.65 18.29
CA LEU A 413 12.78 3.93 17.99
C LEU A 413 13.80 4.99 17.55
N TYR A 414 14.97 5.04 18.19
CA TYR A 414 16.10 5.86 17.76
C TYR A 414 16.50 5.55 16.31
N SER A 415 16.53 4.26 15.94
CA SER A 415 16.86 3.82 14.58
C SER A 415 15.79 4.21 13.56
N ILE A 416 14.50 4.17 13.95
CA ILE A 416 13.39 4.69 13.16
C ILE A 416 13.51 6.20 12.95
N LEU A 417 13.83 6.98 13.98
CA LEU A 417 13.93 8.44 13.88
C LEU A 417 15.17 8.89 13.08
N THR A 418 16.33 8.28 13.32
CA THR A 418 17.63 8.80 12.85
C THR A 418 18.26 8.04 11.70
N LEU A 419 17.72 6.88 11.31
CA LEU A 419 18.30 5.95 10.32
C LEU A 419 19.73 5.47 10.68
N ARG A 420 20.04 5.46 11.98
CA ARG A 420 21.33 5.14 12.60
C ARG A 420 21.07 4.37 13.92
N ALA A 421 21.96 3.45 14.30
CA ALA A 421 21.94 2.91 15.67
C ALA A 421 22.38 4.00 16.68
N PRO A 422 21.90 3.98 17.95
CA PRO A 422 22.25 5.01 18.94
C PRO A 422 23.73 5.04 19.29
N ILE A 423 24.40 3.89 19.28
CA ILE A 423 25.84 3.77 19.55
C ILE A 423 26.52 2.98 18.44
N ALA A 424 27.60 3.55 17.91
CA ALA A 424 28.49 2.93 16.93
C ALA A 424 29.96 3.33 17.21
N GLY A 425 30.87 2.47 16.73
CA GLY A 425 32.32 2.62 16.89
C GLY A 425 33.07 1.63 15.97
N LYS A 426 34.39 1.79 15.85
CA LYS A 426 35.25 0.89 15.05
C LYS A 426 35.79 -0.32 15.83
N ASP A 427 35.65 -0.28 17.15
CA ASP A 427 36.17 -1.27 18.10
C ASP A 427 35.05 -1.61 19.10
N MET A 428 34.92 -2.90 19.42
CA MET A 428 34.00 -3.41 20.43
C MET A 428 34.21 -2.72 21.78
N ARG A 429 35.47 -2.52 22.21
CA ARG A 429 35.77 -1.88 23.51
C ARG A 429 35.27 -0.45 23.58
N MET A 430 35.45 0.32 22.50
CA MET A 430 34.91 1.67 22.35
C MET A 430 33.36 1.68 22.39
N VAL A 431 32.71 0.69 21.77
CA VAL A 431 31.24 0.60 21.77
C VAL A 431 30.71 0.25 23.16
N LEU A 432 31.31 -0.73 23.85
CA LEU A 432 30.94 -1.10 25.22
C LEU A 432 31.14 0.07 26.20
N GLN A 433 32.25 0.79 26.12
CA GLN A 433 32.50 1.97 26.95
C GLN A 433 31.43 3.05 26.73
N ARG A 434 31.04 3.32 25.48
CA ARG A 434 29.98 4.28 25.15
C ARG A 434 28.60 3.89 25.67
N ILE A 435 28.28 2.59 25.68
CA ILE A 435 27.03 2.06 26.26
C ILE A 435 27.01 2.31 27.77
N LEU A 436 28.09 1.97 28.47
CA LEU A 436 28.24 2.18 29.92
C LEU A 436 28.17 3.67 30.30
N ASN A 437 28.77 4.55 29.50
CA ASN A 437 28.73 6.01 29.69
C ASN A 437 27.36 6.64 29.38
N GLY A 438 26.57 6.04 28.48
CA GLY A 438 25.39 6.68 27.90
C GLY A 438 25.71 7.72 26.82
N ASP A 439 26.80 7.54 26.06
CA ASP A 439 27.32 8.47 25.04
C ASP A 439 26.44 8.52 23.76
N ILE A 440 25.15 8.82 23.91
CA ILE A 440 24.12 8.82 22.86
C ILE A 440 23.80 10.25 22.44
N ARG A 441 24.00 10.58 21.15
CA ARG A 441 23.59 11.88 20.58
C ARG A 441 22.06 11.93 20.46
N PRO A 442 21.34 12.86 21.10
CA PRO A 442 19.87 12.88 21.08
C PRO A 442 19.29 13.02 19.67
N PRO A 443 18.20 12.31 19.31
CA PRO A 443 17.61 12.34 17.96
C PRO A 443 17.34 13.75 17.44
N ILE A 444 16.78 14.65 18.25
CA ILE A 444 16.47 16.04 17.89
C ILE A 444 17.69 16.81 17.32
N SER A 445 18.91 16.48 17.78
CA SER A 445 20.14 17.15 17.34
C SER A 445 20.57 16.81 15.90
N PHE A 446 19.84 15.98 15.17
CA PHE A 446 20.03 15.79 13.72
C PHE A 446 19.15 16.71 12.86
N ASN A 447 18.26 17.51 13.46
CA ASN A 447 17.44 18.50 12.74
C ASN A 447 18.23 19.73 12.33
N GLU A 448 19.17 20.15 13.18
CA GLU A 448 20.17 21.14 12.81
C GLU A 448 21.24 20.43 11.99
N ALA A 449 21.38 20.82 10.72
CA ALA A 449 22.55 20.45 9.94
C ALA A 449 23.80 21.01 10.65
N ASP A 450 24.81 20.17 10.86
CA ASP A 450 26.05 20.46 11.62
C ASP A 450 26.89 21.59 10.98
N ALA A 451 26.41 22.83 11.06
CA ALA A 451 27.05 24.02 10.49
C ALA A 451 28.28 24.49 11.28
N SER A 452 28.51 23.91 12.46
CA SER A 452 29.61 24.21 13.38
C SER A 452 30.68 23.11 13.44
N ALA A 453 30.37 21.88 13.00
CA ALA A 453 31.33 20.79 12.94
C ALA A 453 32.00 20.75 11.56
N GLY A 454 33.23 21.25 11.47
CA GLY A 454 34.01 21.38 10.23
C GLY A 454 34.49 20.07 9.59
N VAL A 455 33.59 19.13 9.31
CA VAL A 455 33.85 17.86 8.62
C VAL A 455 33.26 17.93 7.21
N SER A 456 34.08 18.29 6.23
CA SER A 456 33.69 18.44 4.83
C SER A 456 33.50 17.09 4.12
N ASP A 457 32.40 16.38 4.42
CA ASP A 457 31.97 15.16 3.73
C ASP A 457 30.45 15.17 3.46
N PRO A 458 30.00 15.71 2.31
CA PRO A 458 28.58 15.71 1.93
C PRO A 458 27.94 14.32 1.86
N ALA A 459 28.72 13.24 1.69
CA ALA A 459 28.20 11.88 1.60
C ALA A 459 27.73 11.31 2.96
N ARG A 460 27.85 12.07 4.06
CA ARG A 460 27.39 11.67 5.41
C ARG A 460 26.09 12.32 5.86
N GLN A 461 25.57 13.30 5.12
CA GLN A 461 24.33 13.98 5.49
C GLN A 461 23.11 13.15 5.04
N ILE A 462 22.70 12.20 5.90
CA ILE A 462 21.48 11.42 5.67
C ILE A 462 20.26 12.34 5.80
N ALA A 463 19.52 12.52 4.71
CA ALA A 463 18.24 13.20 4.70
C ALA A 463 17.15 12.34 5.37
N LEU A 464 16.37 12.92 6.27
CA LEU A 464 15.35 12.22 7.07
C LEU A 464 13.97 12.29 6.38
N LEU A 465 13.91 11.89 5.10
CA LEU A 465 12.79 12.14 4.19
C LEU A 465 11.46 11.47 4.61
N HIS A 466 11.51 10.46 5.48
CA HIS A 466 10.36 9.82 6.10
C HIS A 466 9.75 10.62 7.26
N CYS A 467 10.49 11.58 7.83
CA CYS A 467 10.04 12.46 8.91
C CYS A 467 9.31 13.71 8.36
N PRO A 468 8.30 14.25 9.09
CA PRO A 468 7.68 15.53 8.73
C PRO A 468 8.69 16.66 8.60
N GLU A 469 8.60 17.49 7.56
CA GLU A 469 9.57 18.56 7.24
C GLU A 469 11.05 18.09 7.13
N ALA A 470 11.29 16.79 6.95
CA ALA A 470 12.60 16.14 7.10
C ALA A 470 13.26 16.36 8.50
N LYS A 471 12.45 16.53 9.55
CA LYS A 471 12.86 16.80 10.93
C LYS A 471 12.27 15.78 11.91
N ILE A 472 13.07 15.32 12.85
CA ILE A 472 12.66 14.48 13.98
C ILE A 472 11.77 15.31 14.94
N PRO A 473 10.57 14.83 15.29
CA PRO A 473 9.73 15.47 16.30
C PRO A 473 10.35 15.42 17.70
N GLU A 474 10.35 16.55 18.39
CA GLU A 474 10.93 16.69 19.74
C GLU A 474 10.36 15.70 20.77
N PRO A 475 9.03 15.49 20.91
CA PRO A 475 8.52 14.51 21.88
C PRO A 475 8.96 13.08 21.60
N LEU A 476 9.13 12.69 20.33
CA LEU A 476 9.66 11.36 19.99
C LEU A 476 11.15 11.25 20.33
N SER A 477 11.91 12.35 20.25
CA SER A 477 13.27 12.41 20.76
C SER A 477 13.32 12.27 22.29
N GLU A 478 12.43 12.94 23.03
CA GLU A 478 12.33 12.81 24.49
C GLU A 478 11.96 11.38 24.92
N ILE A 479 10.92 10.80 24.33
CA ILE A 479 10.48 9.41 24.55
C ILE A 479 11.64 8.42 24.30
N THR A 480 12.37 8.63 23.20
CA THR A 480 13.54 7.83 22.83
C THR A 480 14.65 7.94 23.88
N MET A 481 14.96 9.14 24.37
CA MET A 481 16.02 9.35 25.36
C MET A 481 15.62 8.87 26.77
N LYS A 482 14.35 9.00 27.17
CA LYS A 482 13.80 8.40 28.41
C LYS A 482 13.95 6.87 28.39
N ALA A 483 13.64 6.22 27.26
CA ALA A 483 13.86 4.78 27.10
C ALA A 483 15.34 4.37 27.09
N LEU A 484 16.22 5.23 26.57
CA LEU A 484 17.68 4.99 26.45
C LEU A 484 18.51 5.40 27.68
N SER A 485 17.90 5.75 28.81
CA SER A 485 18.66 6.09 30.03
C SER A 485 19.57 4.93 30.47
N THR A 486 20.77 5.25 30.94
CA THR A 486 21.72 4.23 31.42
C THR A 486 21.20 3.51 32.66
N SER A 487 20.61 4.24 33.61
CA SER A 487 19.95 3.64 34.78
C SER A 487 18.60 3.03 34.39
N PRO A 488 18.34 1.74 34.70
CA PRO A 488 17.03 1.13 34.50
C PRO A 488 15.90 1.81 35.29
N THR A 489 16.19 2.48 36.41
CA THR A 489 15.17 3.17 37.24
C THR A 489 14.53 4.36 36.54
N ASP A 490 15.26 4.99 35.62
CA ASP A 490 14.92 6.29 35.04
C ASP A 490 14.22 6.12 33.67
N ARG A 491 14.17 4.88 33.18
CA ARG A 491 13.34 4.43 32.07
C ARG A 491 11.90 4.26 32.54
N TYR A 492 10.99 4.11 31.58
CA TYR A 492 9.60 3.69 31.80
C TYR A 492 9.48 2.49 32.75
N ALA A 493 8.38 2.43 33.51
CA ALA A 493 8.09 1.29 34.39
C ALA A 493 7.56 0.08 33.61
N SER A 494 7.02 0.28 32.39
CA SER A 494 6.56 -0.79 31.51
C SER A 494 6.56 -0.36 30.04
N VAL A 495 6.57 -1.34 29.12
CA VAL A 495 6.41 -1.09 27.67
C VAL A 495 5.11 -0.35 27.37
N LYS A 496 4.03 -0.63 28.11
CA LYS A 496 2.74 0.03 27.94
C LYS A 496 2.78 1.53 28.24
N GLU A 497 3.60 1.98 29.18
CA GLU A 497 3.80 3.40 29.48
C GLU A 497 4.49 4.13 28.31
N MET A 498 5.54 3.51 27.74
CA MET A 498 6.22 4.02 26.55
C MET A 498 5.31 4.04 25.32
N GLN A 499 4.56 2.95 25.11
CA GLN A 499 3.55 2.83 24.06
C GLN A 499 2.46 3.92 24.20
N GLN A 500 2.03 4.24 25.41
CA GLN A 500 1.05 5.30 25.66
C GLN A 500 1.59 6.70 25.35
N GLU A 501 2.86 6.99 25.60
CA GLU A 501 3.46 8.27 25.17
C GLU A 501 3.63 8.32 23.63
N VAL A 502 4.01 7.22 22.97
CA VAL A 502 4.04 7.17 21.48
C VAL A 502 2.63 7.23 20.88
N GLU A 503 1.64 6.59 21.50
CA GLU A 503 0.23 6.66 21.09
C GLU A 503 -0.32 8.08 21.30
N ALA A 504 0.03 8.74 22.40
CA ALA A 504 -0.33 10.13 22.65
C ALA A 504 0.31 11.06 21.60
N TYR A 505 1.55 10.81 21.16
CA TYR A 505 2.12 11.51 20.01
C TYR A 505 1.29 11.28 18.73
N GLN A 506 0.96 10.02 18.41
CA GLN A 506 0.25 9.66 17.18
C GLN A 506 -1.20 10.17 17.13
N ASN A 507 -1.89 10.17 18.27
CA ASN A 507 -3.28 10.64 18.43
C ASN A 507 -3.39 12.14 18.69
N GLY A 508 -2.27 12.85 18.81
CA GLY A 508 -2.24 14.30 19.03
C GLY A 508 -2.62 14.73 20.45
N LEU A 509 -2.24 13.95 21.45
CA LEU A 509 -2.48 14.19 22.88
C LEU A 509 -1.21 14.66 23.63
N ILE A 510 -0.17 15.08 22.90
CA ILE A 510 1.06 15.66 23.45
C ILE A 510 1.19 17.15 23.06
N TRP A 511 1.75 17.93 23.98
CA TRP A 511 2.09 19.34 23.76
C TRP A 511 3.33 19.47 22.86
N HIS A 512 3.12 19.86 21.60
CA HIS A 512 4.21 20.21 20.67
C HIS A 512 4.63 21.66 20.90
N LEU A 513 5.92 21.90 21.13
CA LEU A 513 6.50 23.24 21.20
C LEU A 513 6.43 23.91 19.81
N VAL A 514 5.73 25.04 19.72
CA VAL A 514 5.51 25.79 18.48
C VAL A 514 6.42 27.02 18.38
N VAL A 515 6.70 27.63 19.55
CA VAL A 515 7.57 28.78 19.73
C VAL A 515 8.29 28.63 21.07
N ASP A 516 9.59 28.93 21.07
CA ASP A 516 10.41 29.13 22.26
C ASP A 516 11.32 30.33 21.99
N ASP A 517 11.03 31.47 22.63
CA ASP A 517 11.75 32.72 22.46
C ASP A 517 12.37 33.15 23.79
N ASP A 518 13.69 33.35 23.80
CA ASP A 518 14.50 33.75 24.96
C ASP A 518 14.81 35.26 25.03
N PHE A 519 14.33 36.02 24.03
CA PHE A 519 14.51 37.46 23.90
C PHE A 519 15.94 37.99 23.99
N THR A 520 16.94 37.15 23.70
CA THR A 520 18.36 37.57 23.65
C THR A 520 18.70 38.46 22.46
N SER A 521 17.86 38.46 21.41
CA SER A 521 18.04 39.25 20.19
C SER A 521 16.71 39.52 19.46
N ASP A 522 16.68 40.47 18.53
CA ASP A 522 15.47 40.89 17.79
C ASP A 522 14.85 39.79 16.89
N LYS A 523 15.46 38.59 16.84
CA LYS A 523 14.93 37.39 16.16
C LYS A 523 13.51 37.02 16.60
N PHE A 524 13.09 37.36 17.83
CA PHE A 524 11.72 37.11 18.28
C PHE A 524 10.66 37.76 17.37
N LEU A 525 11.02 38.81 16.62
CA LEU A 525 10.18 39.42 15.61
C LEU A 525 9.88 38.50 14.40
N GLU A 526 10.52 37.35 14.26
CA GLU A 526 10.11 36.31 13.30
C GLU A 526 8.77 35.68 13.75
N ASN A 527 8.62 35.37 15.04
CA ASN A 527 7.41 34.79 15.63
C ASN A 527 6.36 35.83 16.04
N TRP A 528 6.77 36.98 16.58
CA TRP A 528 5.88 37.90 17.30
C TRP A 528 5.67 39.25 16.60
N GLU A 529 4.50 39.85 16.85
CA GLU A 529 4.15 41.23 16.49
C GLU A 529 3.92 42.04 17.78
N VAL A 530 4.69 43.13 17.96
CA VAL A 530 4.52 44.06 19.09
C VAL A 530 3.49 45.12 18.69
N ILE A 531 2.45 45.27 19.51
CA ILE A 531 1.29 46.13 19.26
C ILE A 531 1.13 47.14 20.41
N GLY A 532 0.77 48.37 20.04
CA GLY A 532 0.33 49.44 20.95
C GLY A 532 1.44 50.13 21.77
N GLY A 533 2.47 49.40 22.19
CA GLY A 533 3.60 49.92 22.95
C GLY A 533 4.95 49.94 22.22
N ARG A 534 6.00 50.31 22.94
CA ARG A 534 7.40 50.25 22.44
C ARG A 534 8.13 49.08 23.07
N TYR A 535 8.96 48.39 22.28
CA TYR A 535 9.86 47.36 22.79
C TYR A 535 11.32 47.84 22.83
N SER A 536 12.11 47.21 23.70
CA SER A 536 13.58 47.19 23.61
C SER A 536 14.13 45.93 24.27
N ILE A 537 15.17 45.34 23.68
CA ILE A 537 15.91 44.25 24.32
C ILE A 537 17.05 44.84 25.14
N LYS A 538 17.15 44.46 26.41
CA LYS A 538 18.28 44.85 27.27
C LYS A 538 18.48 43.83 28.40
N ASP A 539 19.74 43.53 28.69
CA ASP A 539 20.20 42.61 29.74
C ASP A 539 19.66 41.16 29.56
N GLY A 540 19.30 40.79 28.32
CA GLY A 540 18.73 39.48 27.97
C GLY A 540 17.20 39.38 28.09
N GLU A 541 16.49 40.51 28.19
CA GLU A 541 15.04 40.56 28.36
C GLU A 541 14.37 41.49 27.33
N LEU A 542 13.21 41.06 26.81
CA LEU A 542 12.30 41.92 26.04
C LEU A 542 11.52 42.82 26.99
N ARG A 543 11.70 44.13 26.88
CA ARG A 543 11.03 45.14 27.71
C ARG A 543 9.96 45.84 26.90
N LEU A 544 8.69 45.71 27.29
CA LEU A 544 7.57 46.45 26.71
C LEU A 544 7.22 47.63 27.62
N ASN A 545 7.17 48.84 27.07
CA ASN A 545 6.81 50.05 27.81
C ASN A 545 5.98 51.07 27.02
N GLY A 546 5.00 51.65 27.72
CA GLY A 546 4.16 52.75 27.25
C GLY A 546 3.12 52.32 26.23
N GLY A 547 2.04 53.10 26.10
CA GLY A 547 0.90 52.74 25.26
C GLY A 547 -0.14 51.89 25.98
N GLU A 548 -1.36 51.90 25.45
CA GLU A 548 -2.55 51.29 26.06
C GLU A 548 -3.44 50.73 24.92
N PRO A 549 -3.65 49.40 24.83
CA PRO A 549 -2.92 48.32 25.50
C PRO A 549 -1.52 48.09 24.90
N GLN A 550 -0.67 47.37 25.62
CA GLN A 550 0.56 46.76 25.10
C GLN A 550 0.28 45.27 24.82
N ILE A 551 0.52 44.79 23.60
CA ILE A 551 0.25 43.40 23.21
C ILE A 551 1.47 42.79 22.52
N LEU A 552 1.80 41.54 22.87
CA LEU A 552 2.76 40.70 22.15
C LEU A 552 1.97 39.54 21.52
N LEU A 553 1.66 39.67 20.23
CA LEU A 553 0.79 38.76 19.49
C LEU A 553 1.61 37.78 18.64
N LEU A 554 1.31 36.48 18.72
CA LEU A 554 1.91 35.50 17.83
C LEU A 554 1.45 35.76 16.38
N LYS A 555 2.36 35.80 15.41
CA LYS A 555 2.04 36.13 14.00
C LYS A 555 1.23 35.08 13.27
N ARG A 556 1.19 33.85 13.79
CA ARG A 556 0.45 32.69 13.28
C ARG A 556 -0.62 32.27 14.27
N ASP A 557 -1.75 31.77 13.76
CA ASP A 557 -2.79 31.14 14.57
C ASP A 557 -2.56 29.64 14.66
N LEU A 558 -2.91 29.05 15.80
CA LEU A 558 -2.61 27.66 16.14
C LEU A 558 -3.89 26.84 16.25
N PRO A 559 -4.01 25.67 15.58
CA PRO A 559 -5.20 24.85 15.66
C PRO A 559 -5.35 24.22 17.05
N GLY A 560 -6.57 23.80 17.40
CA GLY A 560 -6.79 22.94 18.55
C GLY A 560 -6.45 23.58 19.90
N ASP A 561 -6.04 22.74 20.85
CA ASP A 561 -5.87 23.08 22.26
C ASP A 561 -4.48 23.65 22.54
N ILE A 562 -4.39 24.65 23.43
CA ILE A 562 -3.24 25.57 23.53
C ILE A 562 -2.73 25.67 24.96
N ARG A 563 -1.40 25.71 25.09
CA ARG A 563 -0.68 26.10 26.31
C ARG A 563 0.25 27.26 25.99
N ILE A 564 0.33 28.24 26.89
CA ILE A 564 1.40 29.24 26.90
C ILE A 564 2.08 29.24 28.28
N GLU A 565 3.41 29.20 28.26
CA GLU A 565 4.29 29.30 29.44
C GLU A 565 5.18 30.53 29.28
N TYR A 566 5.39 31.33 30.32
CA TYR A 566 6.27 32.50 30.24
C TYR A 566 6.89 32.95 31.56
N GLU A 567 8.06 33.55 31.47
CA GLU A 567 8.77 34.23 32.56
C GLU A 567 8.69 35.74 32.38
N CYS A 568 8.12 36.46 33.34
CA CYS A 568 8.07 37.93 33.30
C CYS A 568 8.10 38.60 34.68
N HIS A 569 8.47 39.89 34.71
CA HIS A 569 8.35 40.75 35.89
C HIS A 569 7.89 42.17 35.53
N GLN A 570 7.37 42.91 36.51
CA GLN A 570 6.97 44.32 36.35
C GLN A 570 7.85 45.25 37.19
N GLU A 571 8.26 46.37 36.60
CA GLU A 571 9.31 47.25 37.14
C GLU A 571 8.89 48.71 37.34
N SER A 572 7.68 49.06 36.92
CA SER A 572 7.04 50.35 37.14
C SER A 572 6.49 50.52 38.56
N ALA A 573 6.20 51.76 38.96
CA ALA A 573 5.43 52.06 40.18
C ALA A 573 3.93 51.76 40.01
N TYR A 574 3.45 51.79 38.77
CA TYR A 574 2.15 51.25 38.38
C TYR A 574 2.31 49.75 38.12
N LEU A 575 1.73 48.93 38.97
CA LEU A 575 1.60 47.48 38.78
C LEU A 575 0.19 47.19 38.23
N ASN A 576 0.09 46.17 37.38
CA ASN A 576 -1.05 45.83 36.54
C ASN A 576 -1.15 44.29 36.42
N ASP A 577 -2.12 43.72 35.69
CA ASP A 577 -2.13 42.28 35.44
C ASP A 577 -0.85 41.76 34.75
N VAL A 578 -0.45 40.56 35.17
CA VAL A 578 0.32 39.62 34.36
C VAL A 578 -0.71 38.73 33.66
N SER A 579 -0.79 38.83 32.33
CA SER A 579 -1.90 38.20 31.60
C SER A 579 -1.59 37.80 30.15
N CYS A 580 -2.41 36.87 29.68
CA CYS A 580 -2.36 36.31 28.32
C CYS A 580 -3.76 35.94 27.82
N PHE A 581 -3.90 35.78 26.50
CA PHE A 581 -5.16 35.47 25.85
C PHE A 581 -5.04 34.32 24.85
N MET A 582 -6.17 33.61 24.67
CA MET A 582 -6.39 32.57 23.68
C MET A 582 -7.71 32.87 22.96
N SER A 583 -7.64 33.42 21.76
CA SER A 583 -8.78 33.99 21.02
C SER A 583 -9.16 33.17 19.79
N SER A 584 -10.47 33.08 19.50
CA SER A 584 -10.98 32.38 18.31
C SER A 584 -10.98 33.23 17.03
N VAL A 585 -10.79 34.56 17.12
CA VAL A 585 -10.84 35.47 15.96
C VAL A 585 -9.88 36.64 16.15
N ARG A 586 -8.87 36.80 15.28
CA ARG A 586 -8.03 38.01 15.25
C ARG A 586 -8.88 39.25 14.99
N SER A 587 -8.71 40.32 15.77
CA SER A 587 -9.32 41.61 15.44
C SER A 587 -8.79 42.15 14.11
N SER A 588 -9.68 42.71 13.29
CA SER A 588 -9.31 43.45 12.08
C SER A 588 -8.64 44.79 12.41
N ASN A 589 -8.90 45.35 13.60
CA ASN A 589 -8.15 46.47 14.15
C ASN A 589 -6.97 45.95 14.99
N ARG A 590 -5.75 46.03 14.44
CA ARG A 590 -4.50 45.61 15.13
C ARG A 590 -4.12 46.44 16.37
N LYS A 591 -5.01 47.29 16.90
CA LYS A 591 -4.81 48.05 18.15
C LYS A 591 -5.70 47.58 19.30
N GLU A 592 -6.59 46.63 19.05
CA GLU A 592 -7.56 46.12 20.03
C GLU A 592 -7.16 44.72 20.50
N ILE A 593 -7.48 44.42 21.77
CA ILE A 593 -7.46 43.03 22.26
C ILE A 593 -8.57 42.26 21.52
N PRO A 594 -8.34 41.03 21.04
CA PRO A 594 -9.37 40.25 20.35
C PRO A 594 -10.61 39.99 21.22
N SER A 595 -11.73 40.62 20.89
CA SER A 595 -12.99 40.59 21.66
C SER A 595 -13.73 39.24 21.66
N SER A 596 -13.23 38.24 20.93
CA SER A 596 -13.74 36.87 20.95
C SER A 596 -12.65 35.92 21.41
N GLY A 597 -12.66 35.52 22.69
CA GLY A 597 -11.57 34.74 23.26
C GLY A 597 -11.62 34.59 24.77
N TYR A 598 -10.69 33.80 25.32
CA TYR A 598 -10.42 33.69 26.75
C TYR A 598 -9.25 34.60 27.14
N GLU A 599 -9.39 35.34 28.24
CA GLU A 599 -8.30 36.11 28.86
C GLU A 599 -8.02 35.58 30.27
N PHE A 600 -6.76 35.27 30.55
CA PHE A 600 -6.27 34.77 31.83
C PHE A 600 -5.49 35.89 32.51
N LYS A 601 -5.94 36.37 33.67
CA LYS A 601 -5.35 37.54 34.35
C LYS A 601 -5.02 37.24 35.81
N TYR A 602 -3.76 37.44 36.19
CA TYR A 602 -3.28 37.43 37.57
C TYR A 602 -3.00 38.87 38.01
N GLY A 603 -3.51 39.31 39.15
CA GLY A 603 -3.30 40.68 39.66
C GLY A 603 -3.92 41.80 38.79
N ALA A 604 -5.15 41.62 38.33
CA ALA A 604 -5.87 42.58 37.48
C ALA A 604 -6.40 43.82 38.21
N TYR A 605 -6.74 44.83 37.40
CA TYR A 605 -7.11 46.20 37.82
C TYR A 605 -6.02 46.84 38.68
N ASP A 606 -6.35 47.31 39.88
CA ASP A 606 -5.45 47.83 40.91
C ASP A 606 -4.72 46.70 41.67
N ASN A 607 -4.29 45.65 40.96
CA ASN A 607 -3.59 44.48 41.51
C ASN A 607 -4.42 43.71 42.57
N SER A 608 -5.75 43.67 42.40
CA SER A 608 -6.71 43.24 43.42
C SER A 608 -7.46 41.94 43.11
N LEU A 609 -7.53 41.53 41.83
CA LEU A 609 -8.34 40.38 41.39
C LEU A 609 -7.61 39.46 40.41
N ASN A 610 -7.73 38.16 40.61
CA ASN A 610 -7.45 37.14 39.59
C ASN A 610 -8.73 36.90 38.79
N LEU A 611 -8.64 36.85 37.45
CA LEU A 611 -9.80 36.78 36.55
C LEU A 611 -9.60 35.74 35.44
N LEU A 612 -10.72 35.14 35.03
CA LEU A 612 -10.89 34.50 33.74
C LEU A 612 -12.08 35.14 33.01
N MET A 613 -11.81 35.75 31.86
CA MET A 613 -12.80 36.37 30.99
C MET A 613 -13.05 35.49 29.76
N ARG A 614 -14.24 35.58 29.18
CA ARG A 614 -14.62 35.01 27.88
C ARG A 614 -15.45 36.03 27.10
N SER A 615 -14.87 36.63 26.06
CA SER A 615 -15.54 37.65 25.21
C SER A 615 -16.28 38.71 26.04
N ASP A 616 -15.52 39.53 26.77
CA ASP A 616 -15.95 40.53 27.76
C ASP A 616 -16.79 40.03 28.96
N ARG A 617 -17.26 38.78 28.97
CA ARG A 617 -17.96 38.18 30.11
C ARG A 617 -16.98 37.56 31.11
N ARG A 618 -17.02 38.00 32.36
CA ARG A 618 -16.32 37.32 33.47
C ARG A 618 -16.93 35.93 33.69
N ILE A 619 -16.12 34.87 33.63
CA ILE A 619 -16.57 33.48 33.88
C ILE A 619 -16.00 32.89 35.19
N TRP A 620 -14.88 33.42 35.71
CA TRP A 620 -14.38 33.13 37.06
C TRP A 620 -13.59 34.33 37.62
N SER A 621 -13.57 34.49 38.94
CA SER A 621 -12.68 35.44 39.63
C SER A 621 -12.51 35.15 41.12
N GLU A 622 -11.35 35.51 41.67
CA GLU A 622 -11.01 35.48 43.09
C GLU A 622 -10.12 36.69 43.45
N SER A 623 -9.97 37.02 44.73
CA SER A 623 -9.02 38.04 45.19
C SER A 623 -7.58 37.67 44.81
N ALA A 624 -6.81 38.63 44.29
CA ALA A 624 -5.41 38.40 43.97
C ALA A 624 -4.53 38.30 45.22
N SER A 625 -3.44 37.53 45.12
CA SER A 625 -2.23 37.86 45.87
C SER A 625 -1.51 38.95 45.06
N PRO A 626 -1.16 40.10 45.66
CA PRO A 626 -0.68 41.24 44.88
C PRO A 626 0.68 40.94 44.24
N ILE A 627 0.78 41.26 42.95
CA ILE A 627 2.04 41.34 42.20
C ILE A 627 3.00 42.29 42.95
N ALA A 628 4.25 41.90 43.06
CA ALA A 628 5.32 42.67 43.68
C ALA A 628 6.30 43.17 42.62
N ARG A 629 6.73 44.43 42.76
CA ARG A 629 7.68 45.06 41.84
C ARG A 629 9.02 44.32 41.82
N GLY A 630 9.50 43.97 40.63
CA GLY A 630 10.76 43.24 40.42
C GLY A 630 10.71 41.75 40.79
N GLN A 631 9.57 41.20 41.24
CA GLN A 631 9.42 39.75 41.41
C GLN A 631 9.26 39.07 40.05
N LEU A 632 10.02 38.00 39.82
CA LEU A 632 9.84 37.12 38.66
C LEU A 632 8.60 36.23 38.85
N TYR A 633 7.78 36.15 37.81
CA TYR A 633 6.61 35.28 37.72
C TYR A 633 6.82 34.27 36.60
N HIS A 634 6.70 32.99 36.95
CA HIS A 634 6.60 31.88 36.00
C HIS A 634 5.12 31.55 35.85
N VAL A 635 4.56 31.78 34.66
CA VAL A 635 3.12 31.64 34.37
C VAL A 635 2.91 30.52 33.37
N LEU A 636 1.87 29.71 33.58
CA LEU A 636 1.40 28.69 32.66
C LEU A 636 -0.13 28.80 32.55
N ALA A 637 -0.64 28.96 31.32
CA ALA A 637 -2.06 28.94 31.02
C ALA A 637 -2.38 27.85 29.99
N GLU A 638 -3.46 27.10 30.18
CA GLU A 638 -3.88 25.99 29.33
C GLU A 638 -5.37 26.08 28.97
N ARG A 639 -5.70 25.80 27.70
CA ARG A 639 -7.05 25.45 27.21
C ARG A 639 -7.02 24.05 26.63
N ILE A 640 -7.81 23.13 27.21
CA ILE A 640 -8.00 21.75 26.73
C ILE A 640 -9.51 21.51 26.56
N GLY A 641 -10.00 21.61 25.33
CA GLY A 641 -11.42 21.65 24.99
C GLY A 641 -12.13 22.76 25.75
N SER A 642 -13.05 22.37 26.64
CA SER A 642 -13.79 23.24 27.56
C SER A 642 -13.08 23.52 28.89
N ARG A 643 -11.93 22.89 29.17
CA ARG A 643 -11.18 23.05 30.43
C ARG A 643 -10.14 24.15 30.29
N LEU A 644 -10.12 25.08 31.25
CA LEU A 644 -9.28 26.26 31.30
C LEU A 644 -8.51 26.27 32.61
N ARG A 645 -7.21 26.54 32.58
CA ARG A 645 -6.34 26.46 33.77
C ARG A 645 -5.29 27.57 33.77
N LEU A 646 -4.99 28.09 34.96
CA LEU A 646 -3.90 29.04 35.20
C LEU A 646 -3.06 28.60 36.39
N VAL A 647 -1.75 28.61 36.22
CA VAL A 647 -0.73 28.34 37.24
C VAL A 647 0.25 29.52 37.26
N VAL A 648 0.61 29.99 38.46
CA VAL A 648 1.61 31.06 38.65
C VAL A 648 2.55 30.62 39.77
N ASN A 649 3.86 30.67 39.53
CA ASN A 649 4.90 30.26 40.48
C ASN A 649 4.65 28.86 41.09
N ASN A 650 4.30 27.90 40.22
CA ASN A 650 3.90 26.52 40.54
C ASN A 650 2.62 26.36 41.39
N GLN A 651 1.93 27.44 41.75
CA GLN A 651 0.62 27.40 42.40
C GLN A 651 -0.50 27.46 41.35
N GLU A 652 -1.43 26.49 41.38
CA GLU A 652 -2.64 26.53 40.57
C GLU A 652 -3.58 27.61 41.09
N ILE A 653 -3.85 28.62 40.27
CA ILE A 653 -4.71 29.77 40.61
C ILE A 653 -6.17 29.43 40.32
N PHE A 654 -6.44 28.75 39.19
CA PHE A 654 -7.76 28.18 38.92
C PHE A 654 -7.71 27.01 37.94
N ARG A 655 -8.76 26.20 38.00
CA ARG A 655 -9.13 25.20 37.00
C ARG A 655 -10.64 25.26 36.79
N VAL A 656 -11.07 25.75 35.65
CA VAL A 656 -12.47 26.01 35.30
C VAL A 656 -12.88 25.09 34.15
N THR A 657 -14.13 24.66 34.10
CA THR A 657 -14.73 24.05 32.91
C THR A 657 -15.83 24.97 32.42
N ASP A 658 -15.64 25.56 31.24
CA ASP A 658 -16.69 26.32 30.58
C ASP A 658 -17.77 25.34 30.11
N ARG A 659 -19.04 25.60 30.47
CA ARG A 659 -20.17 24.74 30.07
C ARG A 659 -20.73 25.10 28.70
N ASP A 660 -20.24 26.19 28.13
CA ASP A 660 -20.70 26.84 26.90
C ASP A 660 -19.46 27.35 26.14
N PRO A 661 -18.47 26.49 25.83
CA PRO A 661 -17.18 26.91 25.29
C PRO A 661 -17.31 27.56 23.91
N LEU A 662 -16.35 28.41 23.56
CA LEU A 662 -16.29 29.02 22.21
C LEU A 662 -16.19 27.94 21.13
N SER A 663 -17.17 27.89 20.23
CA SER A 663 -17.20 26.99 19.07
C SER A 663 -16.28 27.48 17.94
N GLY A 664 -15.81 26.55 17.10
CA GLY A 664 -14.94 26.81 15.95
C GLY A 664 -13.42 27.02 16.20
N PRO A 665 -12.71 26.20 17.01
CA PRO A 665 -11.28 26.39 17.31
C PRO A 665 -10.32 25.79 16.26
N ASP A 666 -10.63 25.91 14.97
CA ASP A 666 -9.70 25.53 13.88
C ASP A 666 -8.42 26.39 13.89
N ARG A 667 -8.50 27.61 14.44
CA ARG A 667 -7.40 28.57 14.58
C ARG A 667 -7.56 29.44 15.84
N THR A 668 -6.58 29.38 16.73
CA THR A 668 -6.49 30.16 17.97
C THR A 668 -5.39 31.21 17.86
N ALA A 669 -5.72 32.48 18.05
CA ALA A 669 -4.76 33.57 18.21
C ALA A 669 -4.25 33.62 19.66
N VAL A 670 -2.92 33.68 19.84
CA VAL A 670 -2.26 33.56 21.16
C VAL A 670 -1.36 34.78 21.39
N GLY A 671 -1.36 35.32 22.61
CA GLY A 671 -0.47 36.42 22.97
C GLY A 671 -0.49 36.78 24.45
N THR A 672 0.44 37.65 24.85
CA THR A 672 0.41 38.33 26.15
C THR A 672 -0.15 39.74 26.01
N VAL A 673 -0.68 40.29 27.11
CA VAL A 673 -1.18 41.67 27.17
C VAL A 673 -0.73 42.33 28.47
N GLY A 674 -0.57 43.64 28.43
CA GLY A 674 -0.35 44.49 29.60
C GLY A 674 -0.83 45.90 29.33
N TRP A 675 -1.07 46.68 30.38
CA TRP A 675 -1.44 48.10 30.28
C TRP A 675 -0.24 49.00 30.57
N ILE A 676 -0.36 49.96 31.48
CA ILE A 676 0.58 51.10 31.66
C ILE A 676 1.96 50.68 32.26
N ALA A 677 2.22 49.40 32.47
CA ALA A 677 3.42 48.89 33.14
C ALA A 677 4.71 48.86 32.26
N ASP A 678 5.87 48.84 32.91
CA ASP A 678 7.14 48.35 32.35
C ASP A 678 7.21 46.84 32.60
N THR A 679 6.78 46.04 31.61
CA THR A 679 6.73 44.57 31.68
C THR A 679 7.91 44.00 30.93
N ARG A 680 8.66 43.11 31.57
CA ARG A 680 9.84 42.48 30.99
C ARG A 680 9.64 40.97 30.89
N TYR A 681 9.92 40.41 29.71
CA TYR A 681 9.85 39.00 29.41
C TYR A 681 11.25 38.42 29.24
N ARG A 682 11.50 37.28 29.90
CA ARG A 682 12.77 36.57 29.87
C ARG A 682 12.71 35.28 29.03
N ARG A 683 11.53 34.66 28.95
CA ARG A 683 11.24 33.56 28.01
C ARG A 683 9.74 33.44 27.78
N ILE A 684 9.32 33.09 26.56
CA ILE A 684 7.95 32.65 26.27
C ILE A 684 8.02 31.35 25.47
N ARG A 685 7.23 30.35 25.89
CA ARG A 685 7.00 29.10 25.16
C ARG A 685 5.52 28.94 24.85
N VAL A 686 5.20 28.58 23.61
CA VAL A 686 3.82 28.30 23.18
C VAL A 686 3.76 26.86 22.67
N TYR A 687 2.77 26.10 23.14
CA TYR A 687 2.55 24.72 22.74
C TYR A 687 1.14 24.50 22.18
N CYS A 688 1.03 23.56 21.25
CA CYS A 688 -0.21 23.06 20.67
C CYS A 688 -0.38 21.60 21.09
N LEU A 689 -1.56 21.20 21.59
CA LEU A 689 -1.87 19.81 21.89
C LEU A 689 -2.20 19.11 20.56
N GLY A 690 -1.29 18.25 20.13
CA GLY A 690 -1.39 17.50 18.88
C GLY A 690 -0.77 18.15 17.65
N THR A 691 -0.40 17.30 16.69
CA THR A 691 0.33 17.74 15.49
C THR A 691 -0.59 18.54 14.56
N PRO A 692 -0.15 19.72 14.05
CA PRO A 692 -0.99 20.60 13.25
C PRO A 692 -1.35 20.08 11.83
N TRP A 693 -0.94 18.86 11.44
CA TRP A 693 -1.12 18.32 10.08
C TRP A 693 -1.33 16.79 10.01
N LYS A 694 -2.50 16.26 10.43
CA LYS A 694 -3.15 15.10 9.76
C LYS A 694 -4.63 14.82 10.05
N SER A 695 -5.35 15.84 10.52
CA SER A 695 -6.82 15.87 10.48
C SER A 695 -7.29 17.27 10.12
N ASP A 696 -7.31 17.56 8.82
CA ASP A 696 -8.29 18.51 8.30
C ASP A 696 -9.69 18.00 8.71
N MET A 697 -10.53 18.85 9.29
CA MET A 697 -11.91 18.49 9.66
C MET A 697 -12.71 18.00 8.44
N LEU A 698 -12.32 18.46 7.24
CA LEU A 698 -12.84 18.02 5.94
C LEU A 698 -12.40 16.58 5.61
N ASP A 699 -11.14 16.24 5.83
CA ASP A 699 -10.63 14.86 5.71
C ASP A 699 -11.21 13.95 6.80
N MET A 700 -11.56 14.49 7.98
CA MET A 700 -12.29 13.74 9.01
C MET A 700 -13.71 13.44 8.55
N ALA A 701 -14.43 14.44 8.05
CA ALA A 701 -15.79 14.28 7.53
C ALA A 701 -15.84 13.24 6.40
N GLU A 702 -14.91 13.31 5.44
CA GLU A 702 -14.75 12.33 4.35
C GLU A 702 -14.40 10.92 4.86
N ARG A 703 -13.48 10.79 5.83
CA ARG A 703 -13.17 9.48 6.46
C ARG A 703 -14.36 8.90 7.23
N GLN A 704 -15.25 9.72 7.80
CA GLN A 704 -16.51 9.24 8.38
C GLN A 704 -17.54 8.85 7.29
N THR A 705 -17.55 9.52 6.12
CA THR A 705 -18.35 9.08 4.96
C THR A 705 -17.91 7.70 4.48
N GLN A 706 -16.61 7.45 4.41
CA GLN A 706 -16.04 6.15 4.02
C GLN A 706 -16.38 5.04 5.02
N LYS A 707 -16.44 5.34 6.32
CA LYS A 707 -16.83 4.40 7.39
C LYS A 707 -18.34 4.18 7.52
N GLY A 708 -19.16 4.82 6.70
CA GLY A 708 -20.63 4.72 6.78
C GLY A 708 -21.28 5.51 7.92
N HIS A 709 -20.51 6.31 8.67
CA HIS A 709 -20.99 7.11 9.80
C HIS A 709 -21.59 8.44 9.31
N TYR A 710 -22.63 8.37 8.49
CA TYR A 710 -23.10 9.52 7.71
C TYR A 710 -23.64 10.68 8.56
N GLU A 711 -24.29 10.42 9.70
CA GLU A 711 -24.76 11.49 10.61
C GLU A 711 -23.58 12.30 11.19
N ILE A 712 -22.52 11.61 11.64
CA ILE A 712 -21.28 12.24 12.13
C ILE A 712 -20.57 13.00 10.99
N SER A 713 -20.50 12.38 9.80
CA SER A 713 -19.91 12.97 8.60
C SER A 713 -20.63 14.26 8.17
N MET A 714 -21.98 14.26 8.14
CA MET A 714 -22.78 15.46 7.87
C MET A 714 -22.55 16.55 8.91
N SER A 715 -22.46 16.21 10.20
CA SER A 715 -22.16 17.17 11.25
C SER A 715 -20.80 17.86 11.03
N LEU A 716 -19.76 17.08 10.72
CA LEU A 716 -18.42 17.61 10.46
C LEU A 716 -18.37 18.48 9.18
N PHE A 717 -19.04 18.07 8.09
CA PHE A 717 -19.13 18.93 6.90
C PHE A 717 -19.93 20.21 7.15
N GLN A 718 -20.97 20.17 7.99
CA GLN A 718 -21.73 21.36 8.39
C GLN A 718 -20.86 22.31 9.20
N GLU A 719 -20.10 21.78 10.17
CA GLU A 719 -19.13 22.55 10.97
C GLU A 719 -18.04 23.21 10.09
N VAL A 720 -17.55 22.52 9.05
CA VAL A 720 -16.65 23.13 8.04
C VAL A 720 -17.36 24.16 7.17
N MET A 721 -18.65 24.04 6.86
CA MET A 721 -19.39 25.06 6.11
C MET A 721 -19.63 26.33 6.93
N ASP A 722 -19.82 26.18 8.24
CA ASP A 722 -20.13 27.28 9.16
C ASP A 722 -18.87 28.01 9.68
N SER A 723 -17.66 27.42 9.54
CA SER A 723 -16.39 27.98 10.03
C SER A 723 -15.74 29.07 9.14
N PHE A 724 -16.49 29.66 8.20
CA PHE A 724 -15.99 30.60 7.18
C PHE A 724 -14.77 30.10 6.35
N PRO A 725 -14.86 28.91 5.73
CA PRO A 725 -13.81 28.39 4.84
C PRO A 725 -13.62 29.25 3.58
N ASP A 726 -12.46 29.11 2.92
CA ASP A 726 -12.26 29.63 1.57
C ASP A 726 -13.20 28.97 0.55
N ALA A 727 -13.30 29.56 -0.66
CA ALA A 727 -14.23 29.10 -1.68
C ALA A 727 -14.02 27.63 -2.12
N GLN A 728 -12.79 27.12 -2.14
CA GLN A 728 -12.52 25.73 -2.52
C GLN A 728 -12.91 24.77 -1.39
N ARG A 729 -12.54 25.09 -0.15
CA ARG A 729 -12.96 24.35 1.05
C ARG A 729 -14.48 24.33 1.21
N LEU A 730 -15.15 25.47 0.99
CA LEU A 730 -16.61 25.57 1.03
C LEU A 730 -17.29 24.67 -0.01
N THR A 731 -16.77 24.64 -1.24
CA THR A 731 -17.27 23.76 -2.31
C THR A 731 -17.03 22.28 -2.01
N ARG A 732 -15.84 21.92 -1.50
CA ARG A 732 -15.54 20.54 -1.08
C ARG A 732 -16.43 20.11 0.10
N ALA A 733 -16.65 20.97 1.09
CA ALA A 733 -17.53 20.71 2.23
C ALA A 733 -19.00 20.53 1.82
N ARG A 734 -19.54 21.39 0.94
CA ARG A 734 -20.89 21.26 0.37
C ARG A 734 -21.06 19.93 -0.38
N ARG A 735 -20.12 19.60 -1.26
CA ARG A 735 -20.10 18.33 -2.00
C ARG A 735 -20.04 17.12 -1.05
N GLY A 736 -19.21 17.20 -0.01
CA GLY A 736 -19.09 16.17 1.01
C GLY A 736 -20.38 15.97 1.80
N TYR A 737 -20.98 17.05 2.29
CA TYR A 737 -22.27 17.05 2.99
C TYR A 737 -23.38 16.42 2.15
N GLU A 738 -23.52 16.84 0.89
CA GLU A 738 -24.50 16.29 -0.03
C GLU A 738 -24.25 14.80 -0.34
N THR A 739 -22.99 14.38 -0.42
CA THR A 739 -22.60 12.97 -0.59
C THR A 739 -22.97 12.13 0.63
N ALA A 740 -22.65 12.61 1.85
CA ALA A 740 -23.00 11.93 3.10
C ALA A 740 -24.53 11.84 3.27
N ARG A 741 -25.26 12.94 3.06
CA ARG A 741 -26.73 12.98 3.11
C ARG A 741 -27.37 12.05 2.08
N ARG A 742 -26.81 11.99 0.86
CA ARG A 742 -27.28 11.06 -0.18
C ARG A 742 -27.05 9.61 0.25
N ARG A 743 -25.83 9.23 0.65
CA ARG A 743 -25.53 7.86 1.11
C ARG A 743 -26.41 7.46 2.31
N GLU A 744 -26.62 8.36 3.27
CA GLU A 744 -27.51 8.11 4.42
C GLU A 744 -28.94 7.76 3.99
N ALA A 745 -29.53 8.55 3.09
CA ALA A 745 -30.86 8.28 2.55
C ALA A 745 -30.91 6.94 1.78
N LEU A 746 -29.89 6.63 0.99
CA LEU A 746 -29.78 5.34 0.30
C LEU A 746 -29.70 4.16 1.28
N THR A 747 -28.91 4.28 2.35
CA THR A 747 -28.78 3.25 3.40
C THR A 747 -30.10 3.05 4.15
N LYS A 748 -30.88 4.11 4.40
CA LYS A 748 -32.21 4.01 5.03
C LYS A 748 -33.25 3.27 4.16
N SER A 749 -33.15 3.35 2.83
CA SER A 749 -34.00 2.60 1.89
C SER A 749 -33.47 1.21 1.50
N LEU A 750 -32.22 0.87 1.83
CA LEU A 750 -31.58 -0.39 1.42
C LEU A 750 -32.34 -1.67 1.88
N PRO A 751 -32.97 -1.75 3.07
CA PRO A 751 -33.79 -2.90 3.45
C PRO A 751 -35.04 -3.09 2.58
N GLU A 752 -35.70 -1.99 2.17
CA GLU A 752 -36.87 -2.02 1.29
C GLU A 752 -36.48 -2.57 -0.10
N TRP A 753 -35.33 -2.14 -0.62
CA TRP A 753 -34.82 -2.61 -1.91
C TRP A 753 -34.35 -4.07 -1.86
N LYS A 754 -33.73 -4.52 -0.75
CA LYS A 754 -33.43 -5.94 -0.55
C LYS A 754 -34.71 -6.80 -0.58
N ALA A 755 -35.72 -6.45 0.22
CA ALA A 755 -37.01 -7.16 0.22
C ALA A 755 -37.71 -7.16 -1.15
N ARG A 756 -37.62 -6.05 -1.91
CA ARG A 756 -38.13 -5.97 -3.30
C ARG A 756 -37.42 -6.95 -4.24
N LEU A 757 -36.09 -7.10 -4.13
CA LEU A 757 -35.31 -8.00 -4.98
C LEU A 757 -35.45 -9.46 -4.55
N GLU A 758 -35.50 -9.77 -3.24
CA GLU A 758 -35.83 -11.09 -2.70
C GLU A 758 -37.19 -11.60 -3.20
N ALA A 759 -38.20 -10.72 -3.22
CA ALA A 759 -39.54 -11.06 -3.70
C ALA A 759 -39.61 -11.24 -5.23
N ALA A 760 -38.72 -10.62 -5.99
CA ALA A 760 -38.69 -10.68 -7.45
C ALA A 760 -37.80 -11.82 -7.99
N TRP A 761 -36.73 -12.16 -7.28
CA TRP A 761 -35.78 -13.22 -7.65
C TRP A 761 -35.69 -14.30 -6.54
N PRO A 762 -36.79 -14.98 -6.18
CA PRO A 762 -36.83 -15.92 -5.07
C PRO A 762 -35.87 -17.09 -5.29
N GLY A 763 -34.96 -17.30 -4.33
CA GLY A 763 -33.95 -18.36 -4.40
C GLY A 763 -32.79 -18.08 -5.36
N ARG A 764 -32.63 -16.85 -5.87
CA ARG A 764 -31.43 -16.41 -6.59
C ARG A 764 -30.48 -15.67 -5.66
N THR A 765 -29.18 -15.79 -5.92
CA THR A 765 -28.12 -15.05 -5.22
C THR A 765 -28.07 -13.60 -5.69
N PHE A 766 -27.92 -12.64 -4.78
CA PHE A 766 -27.56 -11.26 -5.13
C PHE A 766 -26.92 -10.54 -3.94
N GLN A 767 -26.05 -9.56 -4.20
CA GLN A 767 -25.51 -8.66 -3.17
C GLN A 767 -25.84 -7.20 -3.53
N LEU A 768 -26.74 -6.58 -2.76
CA LEU A 768 -27.01 -5.14 -2.82
C LEU A 768 -26.26 -4.44 -1.66
N ARG A 769 -25.31 -3.55 -2.00
CA ARG A 769 -24.39 -2.92 -1.04
C ARG A 769 -24.10 -1.45 -1.37
N MET A 770 -23.53 -0.73 -0.40
CA MET A 770 -23.12 0.67 -0.53
C MET A 770 -21.60 0.74 -0.67
N ASP A 771 -21.11 0.98 -1.88
CA ASP A 771 -19.70 1.15 -2.20
C ASP A 771 -19.34 2.66 -2.25
N ASN A 772 -18.07 3.00 -2.52
CA ASN A 772 -17.65 4.40 -2.55
C ASN A 772 -18.34 5.23 -3.65
N ASP A 773 -18.63 4.62 -4.80
CA ASP A 773 -19.30 5.29 -5.92
C ASP A 773 -20.84 5.26 -5.80
N GLY A 774 -21.40 4.71 -4.73
CA GLY A 774 -22.83 4.70 -4.42
C GLY A 774 -23.41 3.30 -4.26
N LEU A 775 -24.62 3.08 -4.79
CA LEU A 775 -25.34 1.82 -4.63
C LEU A 775 -24.89 0.82 -5.72
N THR A 776 -24.23 -0.25 -5.29
CA THR A 776 -23.80 -1.36 -6.14
C THR A 776 -24.76 -2.53 -6.00
N LEU A 777 -25.14 -3.12 -7.14
CA LEU A 777 -25.79 -4.42 -7.20
C LEU A 777 -24.90 -5.42 -7.94
N GLU A 778 -24.64 -6.55 -7.29
CA GLU A 778 -24.01 -7.73 -7.86
C GLU A 778 -25.05 -8.85 -8.02
N ILE A 779 -25.23 -9.31 -9.25
CA ILE A 779 -26.13 -10.40 -9.66
C ILE A 779 -25.45 -11.34 -10.69
N SER A 780 -24.12 -11.30 -10.83
CA SER A 780 -23.40 -12.13 -11.80
C SER A 780 -23.45 -13.61 -11.43
N LYS A 781 -23.56 -14.50 -12.43
CA LYS A 781 -23.75 -15.96 -12.26
C LYS A 781 -25.03 -16.38 -11.50
N SER A 782 -26.00 -15.48 -11.30
CA SER A 782 -27.22 -15.72 -10.50
C SER A 782 -28.41 -16.31 -11.28
N ASP A 783 -28.25 -16.60 -12.57
CA ASP A 783 -29.27 -17.21 -13.44
C ASP A 783 -30.53 -16.31 -13.61
N ILE A 784 -30.31 -15.00 -13.72
CA ILE A 784 -31.34 -13.97 -13.95
C ILE A 784 -31.45 -13.65 -15.45
N ASP A 785 -32.66 -13.39 -15.93
CA ASP A 785 -32.99 -12.94 -17.30
C ASP A 785 -33.70 -11.57 -17.31
N ASP A 786 -34.58 -11.29 -16.35
CA ASP A 786 -35.32 -10.03 -16.22
C ASP A 786 -34.67 -9.01 -15.25
N LEU A 787 -34.38 -7.82 -15.78
CA LEU A 787 -33.90 -6.64 -15.03
C LEU A 787 -35.02 -5.65 -14.65
N SER A 788 -36.28 -5.90 -15.00
CA SER A 788 -37.41 -5.07 -14.55
C SER A 788 -37.47 -4.85 -13.03
N PRO A 789 -37.07 -5.81 -12.16
CA PRO A 789 -37.04 -5.60 -10.71
C PRO A 789 -36.12 -4.46 -10.22
N ILE A 790 -35.09 -4.06 -10.98
CA ILE A 790 -34.17 -2.98 -10.58
C ILE A 790 -34.57 -1.58 -11.09
N VAL A 791 -35.65 -1.48 -11.88
CA VAL A 791 -36.12 -0.19 -12.42
C VAL A 791 -36.46 0.79 -11.28
N GLY A 792 -35.89 1.99 -11.37
CA GLY A 792 -36.05 3.05 -10.36
C GLY A 792 -35.16 2.90 -9.12
N LEU A 793 -34.33 1.85 -9.02
CA LEU A 793 -33.26 1.83 -8.01
C LEU A 793 -32.16 2.83 -8.40
N PRO A 794 -31.61 3.61 -7.44
CA PRO A 794 -30.57 4.59 -7.71
C PRO A 794 -29.17 3.95 -7.81
N LEU A 795 -29.06 2.84 -8.56
CA LEU A 795 -27.80 2.13 -8.79
C LEU A 795 -26.80 3.03 -9.52
N THR A 796 -25.56 3.05 -9.04
CA THR A 796 -24.41 3.66 -9.72
C THR A 796 -23.47 2.62 -10.32
N THR A 797 -23.51 1.39 -9.82
CA THR A 797 -22.76 0.24 -10.36
C THR A 797 -23.67 -0.98 -10.46
N LEU A 798 -23.63 -1.66 -11.62
CA LEU A 798 -24.30 -2.94 -11.84
C LEU A 798 -23.32 -3.98 -12.39
N TYR A 799 -23.13 -5.06 -11.64
CA TYR A 799 -22.46 -6.27 -12.09
C TYR A 799 -23.53 -7.34 -12.33
N CYS A 800 -23.67 -7.78 -13.59
CA CYS A 800 -24.68 -8.76 -14.00
C CYS A 800 -24.16 -9.76 -15.04
N ALA A 801 -22.86 -10.00 -15.06
CA ALA A 801 -22.21 -10.89 -16.02
C ALA A 801 -22.66 -12.36 -15.86
N HIS A 802 -22.51 -13.17 -16.91
CA HIS A 802 -22.78 -14.61 -16.89
C HIS A 802 -24.22 -14.94 -16.43
N ASN A 803 -25.17 -14.45 -17.21
CA ASN A 803 -26.61 -14.51 -16.96
C ASN A 803 -27.35 -14.69 -18.30
N ARG A 804 -28.69 -14.69 -18.29
CA ARG A 804 -29.53 -14.88 -19.48
C ARG A 804 -30.18 -13.58 -19.99
N ILE A 805 -29.65 -12.42 -19.57
CA ILE A 805 -30.23 -11.11 -19.87
C ILE A 805 -30.13 -10.83 -21.38
N SER A 806 -31.26 -10.69 -22.05
CA SER A 806 -31.30 -10.41 -23.50
C SER A 806 -31.59 -8.94 -23.84
N SER A 807 -31.93 -8.12 -22.84
CA SER A 807 -32.29 -6.71 -23.02
C SER A 807 -31.78 -5.86 -21.87
N LEU A 808 -31.17 -4.72 -22.22
CA LEU A 808 -30.77 -3.68 -21.26
C LEU A 808 -31.83 -2.56 -21.13
N GLU A 809 -33.02 -2.69 -21.74
CA GLU A 809 -34.06 -1.66 -21.70
C GLU A 809 -34.44 -1.20 -20.27
N PRO A 810 -34.49 -2.08 -19.24
CA PRO A 810 -34.69 -1.66 -17.85
C PRO A 810 -33.62 -0.71 -17.28
N LEU A 811 -32.44 -0.61 -17.91
CA LEU A 811 -31.36 0.31 -17.51
C LEU A 811 -31.50 1.72 -18.07
N ARG A 812 -32.42 1.97 -19.01
CA ARG A 812 -32.49 3.22 -19.76
C ARG A 812 -32.64 4.43 -18.83
N GLY A 813 -31.62 5.29 -18.81
CA GLY A 813 -31.60 6.51 -17.98
C GLY A 813 -31.30 6.30 -16.49
N MET A 814 -30.88 5.09 -16.07
CA MET A 814 -30.35 4.88 -14.72
C MET A 814 -29.02 5.64 -14.52
N PRO A 815 -28.66 6.05 -13.30
CA PRO A 815 -27.45 6.83 -13.03
C PRO A 815 -26.18 5.96 -12.93
N LEU A 816 -26.06 4.91 -13.74
CA LEU A 816 -24.91 4.00 -13.74
C LEU A 816 -23.64 4.71 -14.28
N GLY A 817 -22.59 4.70 -13.47
CA GLY A 817 -21.22 5.03 -13.85
C GLY A 817 -20.40 3.80 -14.26
N ALA A 818 -20.76 2.61 -13.74
CA ALA A 818 -20.14 1.35 -14.13
C ALA A 818 -21.20 0.26 -14.45
N LEU A 819 -20.97 -0.48 -15.54
CA LEU A 819 -21.78 -1.64 -15.94
C LEU A 819 -20.87 -2.79 -16.40
N ASN A 820 -21.09 -3.97 -15.83
CA ASN A 820 -20.56 -5.23 -16.36
C ASN A 820 -21.72 -6.16 -16.73
N CYS A 821 -21.93 -6.38 -18.02
CA CYS A 821 -22.95 -7.29 -18.57
C CYS A 821 -22.34 -8.44 -19.39
N THR A 822 -21.03 -8.69 -19.28
CA THR A 822 -20.29 -9.73 -20.01
C THR A 822 -20.98 -11.11 -20.02
N GLY A 823 -20.90 -11.83 -21.14
CA GLY A 823 -21.45 -13.18 -21.33
C GLY A 823 -22.96 -13.24 -21.62
N ASN A 824 -23.72 -12.17 -21.36
CA ASN A 824 -25.16 -12.14 -21.59
C ASN A 824 -25.51 -11.98 -23.09
N PRO A 825 -26.61 -12.57 -23.59
CA PRO A 825 -27.01 -12.51 -25.01
C PRO A 825 -27.58 -11.14 -25.46
N ILE A 826 -26.84 -10.05 -25.27
CA ILE A 826 -27.24 -8.65 -25.50
C ILE A 826 -26.79 -8.17 -26.89
N SER A 827 -27.69 -8.18 -27.86
CA SER A 827 -27.41 -7.72 -29.23
C SER A 827 -27.38 -6.20 -29.42
N SER A 828 -27.85 -5.41 -28.44
CA SER A 828 -27.98 -3.95 -28.58
C SER A 828 -27.62 -3.19 -27.30
N LEU A 829 -26.79 -2.14 -27.48
CA LEU A 829 -26.43 -1.18 -26.44
C LEU A 829 -27.32 0.08 -26.45
N GLU A 830 -28.37 0.16 -27.28
CA GLU A 830 -29.23 1.35 -27.43
C GLU A 830 -29.86 1.88 -26.12
N PRO A 831 -30.17 1.04 -25.10
CA PRO A 831 -30.60 1.54 -23.79
C PRO A 831 -29.54 2.35 -23.03
N LEU A 832 -28.25 2.16 -23.34
CA LEU A 832 -27.13 2.84 -22.68
C LEU A 832 -26.83 4.24 -23.23
N ARG A 833 -27.49 4.65 -24.32
CA ARG A 833 -27.24 5.92 -24.99
C ARG A 833 -27.39 7.11 -24.03
N CYS A 834 -26.36 7.95 -23.98
CA CYS A 834 -26.26 9.12 -23.09
C CYS A 834 -26.24 8.82 -21.57
N MET A 835 -26.00 7.57 -21.15
CA MET A 835 -25.78 7.26 -19.72
C MET A 835 -24.38 7.74 -19.26
N PRO A 836 -24.18 8.05 -17.97
CA PRO A 836 -22.93 8.61 -17.45
C PRO A 836 -21.83 7.56 -17.20
N LEU A 837 -21.80 6.48 -17.99
CA LEU A 837 -20.83 5.39 -17.82
C LEU A 837 -19.40 5.87 -18.11
N SER A 838 -18.50 5.66 -17.15
CA SER A 838 -17.04 5.70 -17.32
C SER A 838 -16.46 4.31 -17.60
N THR A 839 -17.12 3.27 -17.10
CA THR A 839 -16.67 1.87 -17.17
C THR A 839 -17.75 1.00 -17.80
N LEU A 840 -17.43 0.33 -18.92
CA LEU A 840 -18.31 -0.66 -19.56
C LEU A 840 -17.56 -1.95 -19.89
N LEU A 841 -18.06 -3.06 -19.32
CA LEU A 841 -17.63 -4.42 -19.63
C LEU A 841 -18.82 -5.15 -20.28
N CYS A 842 -18.68 -5.49 -21.56
CA CYS A 842 -19.71 -6.10 -22.40
C CYS A 842 -19.11 -7.15 -23.36
N GLU A 843 -18.16 -7.93 -22.86
CA GLU A 843 -17.51 -9.02 -23.59
C GLU A 843 -18.49 -10.18 -23.88
N CYS A 844 -18.29 -10.88 -24.99
CA CYS A 844 -19.07 -12.06 -25.42
C CYS A 844 -20.59 -11.81 -25.60
N CYS A 845 -21.02 -10.55 -25.62
CA CYS A 845 -22.44 -10.19 -25.64
C CYS A 845 -23.15 -10.38 -26.99
N ARG A 846 -22.40 -10.61 -28.09
CA ARG A 846 -22.86 -10.64 -29.50
C ARG A 846 -23.21 -9.25 -30.07
N ILE A 847 -22.57 -8.20 -29.55
CA ILE A 847 -22.72 -6.81 -30.00
C ILE A 847 -22.10 -6.64 -31.38
N GLU A 848 -22.83 -6.00 -32.30
CA GLU A 848 -22.36 -5.72 -33.67
C GLU A 848 -21.98 -4.24 -33.90
N SER A 849 -22.40 -3.32 -33.02
CA SER A 849 -22.14 -1.87 -33.15
C SER A 849 -21.99 -1.16 -31.80
N LEU A 850 -21.02 -0.24 -31.74
CA LEU A 850 -20.77 0.65 -30.60
C LEU A 850 -21.46 2.03 -30.73
N GLU A 851 -22.28 2.26 -31.77
CA GLU A 851 -22.92 3.56 -32.04
C GLU A 851 -23.75 4.16 -30.87
N PRO A 852 -24.39 3.36 -29.98
CA PRO A 852 -25.02 3.90 -28.78
C PRO A 852 -24.06 4.58 -27.81
N LEU A 853 -22.76 4.23 -27.85
CA LEU A 853 -21.74 4.78 -26.96
C LEU A 853 -21.20 6.15 -27.38
N ARG A 854 -21.55 6.64 -28.58
CA ARG A 854 -20.91 7.82 -29.18
C ARG A 854 -20.97 9.04 -28.25
N GLY A 855 -19.78 9.53 -27.87
CA GLY A 855 -19.62 10.72 -27.01
C GLY A 855 -19.75 10.48 -25.50
N MET A 856 -19.89 9.23 -25.04
CA MET A 856 -19.90 8.91 -23.60
C MET A 856 -18.51 9.07 -22.96
N PRO A 857 -18.42 9.39 -21.66
CA PRO A 857 -17.17 9.71 -20.96
C PRO A 857 -16.40 8.44 -20.52
N LEU A 858 -16.37 7.41 -21.37
CA LEU A 858 -15.72 6.14 -21.05
C LEU A 858 -14.20 6.30 -20.89
N THR A 859 -13.68 5.80 -19.77
CA THR A 859 -12.23 5.65 -19.49
C THR A 859 -11.78 4.19 -19.61
N LEU A 860 -12.70 3.24 -19.45
CA LEU A 860 -12.46 1.80 -19.60
C LEU A 860 -13.58 1.16 -20.45
N LEU A 861 -13.20 0.51 -21.56
CA LEU A 861 -14.10 -0.28 -22.39
C LEU A 861 -13.53 -1.68 -22.66
N VAL A 862 -14.24 -2.71 -22.19
CA VAL A 862 -14.01 -4.13 -22.52
C VAL A 862 -15.18 -4.63 -23.34
N ALA A 863 -14.95 -4.91 -24.62
CA ALA A 863 -15.95 -5.34 -25.60
C ALA A 863 -15.42 -6.51 -26.47
N GLY A 864 -14.56 -7.36 -25.90
CA GLY A 864 -14.02 -8.55 -26.57
C GLY A 864 -15.07 -9.61 -26.93
N GLY A 865 -14.72 -10.58 -27.78
CA GLY A 865 -15.58 -11.73 -28.12
C GLY A 865 -16.91 -11.35 -28.81
N ASN A 866 -16.93 -10.24 -29.53
CA ASN A 866 -18.12 -9.65 -30.13
C ASN A 866 -18.06 -9.72 -31.67
N ARG A 867 -18.81 -8.86 -32.38
CA ARG A 867 -18.86 -8.80 -33.85
C ARG A 867 -18.59 -7.39 -34.38
N ILE A 868 -18.02 -6.53 -33.56
CA ILE A 868 -17.75 -5.11 -33.84
C ILE A 868 -16.75 -5.03 -35.01
N SER A 869 -17.02 -4.13 -35.94
CA SER A 869 -16.17 -3.88 -37.13
C SER A 869 -15.66 -2.44 -37.25
N SER A 870 -16.21 -1.46 -36.52
CA SER A 870 -15.71 -0.08 -36.51
C SER A 870 -15.59 0.48 -35.08
N LEU A 871 -14.54 1.26 -34.87
CA LEU A 871 -14.25 2.02 -33.66
C LEU A 871 -14.61 3.51 -33.78
N ASP A 872 -15.23 3.96 -34.89
CA ASP A 872 -15.67 5.36 -35.08
C ASP A 872 -16.58 5.91 -33.96
N PRO A 873 -17.42 5.13 -33.25
CA PRO A 873 -18.18 5.63 -32.11
C PRO A 873 -17.34 6.03 -30.90
N ILE A 874 -16.16 5.42 -30.71
CA ILE A 874 -15.29 5.66 -29.54
C ILE A 874 -14.18 6.69 -29.80
N ARG A 875 -14.13 7.26 -31.01
CA ARG A 875 -13.10 8.24 -31.41
C ARG A 875 -13.07 9.44 -30.44
N GLY A 876 -11.90 9.67 -29.84
CA GLY A 876 -11.65 10.82 -28.96
C GLY A 876 -12.20 10.69 -27.54
N MET A 877 -12.66 9.51 -27.13
CA MET A 877 -12.99 9.23 -25.72
C MET A 877 -11.75 9.30 -24.82
N PRO A 878 -11.90 9.57 -23.50
CA PRO A 878 -10.80 9.56 -22.54
C PRO A 878 -10.36 8.13 -22.11
N LEU A 879 -10.42 7.15 -23.02
CA LEU A 879 -10.05 5.76 -22.71
C LEU A 879 -8.56 5.66 -22.37
N THR A 880 -8.27 5.05 -21.22
CA THR A 880 -6.92 4.62 -20.82
C THR A 880 -6.71 3.12 -21.03
N LEU A 881 -7.79 2.33 -20.99
CA LEU A 881 -7.79 0.90 -21.35
C LEU A 881 -8.87 0.62 -22.40
N LEU A 882 -8.47 0.00 -23.51
CA LEU A 882 -9.36 -0.51 -24.55
C LEU A 882 -9.09 -1.99 -24.81
N ALA A 883 -10.16 -2.79 -24.73
CA ALA A 883 -10.15 -4.22 -24.86
C ALA A 883 -11.21 -4.66 -25.88
N ILE A 884 -10.75 -5.14 -27.04
CA ILE A 884 -11.55 -5.35 -28.27
C ILE A 884 -11.10 -6.63 -29.00
N TRP A 885 -10.62 -7.64 -28.25
CA TRP A 885 -10.18 -8.90 -28.82
C TRP A 885 -11.32 -9.69 -29.48
N ASP A 886 -10.99 -10.66 -30.33
CA ASP A 886 -11.92 -11.62 -30.95
C ASP A 886 -13.15 -10.91 -31.55
N ASN A 887 -12.88 -10.03 -32.52
CA ASN A 887 -13.85 -9.15 -33.17
C ASN A 887 -13.60 -9.13 -34.70
N ARG A 888 -14.04 -8.07 -35.41
CA ARG A 888 -13.94 -7.96 -36.88
C ARG A 888 -13.27 -6.67 -37.34
N ILE A 889 -12.46 -6.06 -36.48
CA ILE A 889 -11.85 -4.73 -36.69
C ILE A 889 -10.60 -4.87 -37.57
N ASP A 890 -10.47 -4.02 -38.58
CA ASP A 890 -9.28 -3.87 -39.43
C ASP A 890 -8.62 -2.48 -39.34
N ASP A 891 -9.40 -1.43 -39.05
CA ASP A 891 -8.91 -0.06 -38.88
C ASP A 891 -8.76 0.38 -37.40
N LEU A 892 -7.56 0.86 -37.04
CA LEU A 892 -7.25 1.49 -35.75
C LEU A 892 -7.20 3.04 -35.81
N SER A 893 -7.43 3.64 -36.98
CA SER A 893 -7.42 5.11 -37.13
C SER A 893 -8.36 5.87 -36.17
N PRO A 894 -9.54 5.33 -35.75
CA PRO A 894 -10.37 6.00 -34.75
C PRO A 894 -9.74 6.17 -33.37
N ILE A 895 -8.72 5.37 -33.01
CA ILE A 895 -8.07 5.43 -31.68
C ILE A 895 -6.74 6.21 -31.65
N ARG A 896 -6.32 6.78 -32.79
CA ARG A 896 -5.07 7.55 -32.92
C ARG A 896 -5.00 8.70 -31.90
N GLY A 897 -3.96 8.70 -31.08
CA GLY A 897 -3.68 9.77 -30.11
C GLY A 897 -4.57 9.80 -28.87
N MET A 898 -5.38 8.76 -28.63
CA MET A 898 -6.10 8.59 -27.36
C MET A 898 -5.12 8.27 -26.21
N PRO A 899 -5.46 8.56 -24.94
CA PRO A 899 -4.56 8.38 -23.79
C PRO A 899 -4.44 6.92 -23.31
N LEU A 900 -4.47 5.95 -24.25
CA LEU A 900 -4.42 4.52 -23.96
C LEU A 900 -3.04 4.13 -23.43
N THR A 901 -3.01 3.55 -22.23
CA THR A 901 -1.84 2.90 -21.64
C THR A 901 -1.88 1.38 -21.83
N ALA A 902 -3.05 0.79 -22.05
CA ALA A 902 -3.23 -0.60 -22.40
C ALA A 902 -4.21 -0.80 -23.58
N LEU A 903 -3.79 -1.57 -24.58
CA LEU A 903 -4.61 -1.96 -25.74
C LEU A 903 -4.55 -3.47 -25.97
N TYR A 904 -5.73 -4.11 -25.98
CA TYR A 904 -5.89 -5.52 -26.29
C TYR A 904 -6.78 -5.66 -27.53
N CYS A 905 -6.16 -5.95 -28.67
CA CYS A 905 -6.77 -5.99 -30.01
C CYS A 905 -6.42 -7.27 -30.79
N ASN A 906 -6.10 -8.34 -30.06
CA ASN A 906 -5.83 -9.67 -30.63
C ASN A 906 -7.07 -10.29 -31.30
N GLY A 907 -6.89 -11.29 -32.16
CA GLY A 907 -8.01 -11.99 -32.81
C GLY A 907 -8.87 -11.09 -33.70
N ASN A 908 -8.22 -10.27 -34.55
CA ASN A 908 -8.87 -9.27 -35.39
C ASN A 908 -8.32 -9.33 -36.83
N ARG A 909 -8.46 -8.25 -37.61
CA ARG A 909 -8.06 -8.17 -39.03
C ARG A 909 -7.09 -7.02 -39.29
N ILE A 910 -6.49 -6.47 -38.23
CA ILE A 910 -5.62 -5.30 -38.26
C ILE A 910 -4.38 -5.62 -39.09
N SER A 911 -4.04 -4.75 -40.05
CA SER A 911 -2.90 -4.93 -40.97
C SER A 911 -1.77 -3.92 -40.76
N THR A 912 -2.01 -2.85 -40.00
CA THR A 912 -1.05 -1.79 -39.70
C THR A 912 -1.19 -1.30 -38.27
N LEU A 913 -0.06 -0.93 -37.65
CA LEU A 913 -0.01 -0.31 -36.32
C LEU A 913 0.29 1.20 -36.40
N GLU A 914 0.32 1.82 -37.58
CA GLU A 914 0.62 3.25 -37.76
C GLU A 914 -0.27 4.19 -36.90
N PRO A 915 -1.57 3.91 -36.66
CA PRO A 915 -2.38 4.71 -35.74
C PRO A 915 -1.90 4.72 -34.29
N LEU A 916 -1.05 3.77 -33.88
CA LEU A 916 -0.49 3.66 -32.51
C LEU A 916 0.79 4.48 -32.29
N THR A 917 1.36 5.06 -33.34
CA THR A 917 2.63 5.80 -33.29
C THR A 917 2.58 6.90 -32.22
N ASN A 918 3.58 6.95 -31.33
CA ASN A 918 3.70 7.89 -30.20
C ASN A 918 2.59 7.83 -29.12
N MET A 919 1.75 6.79 -29.09
CA MET A 919 0.78 6.61 -27.99
C MET A 919 1.46 6.14 -26.69
N PRO A 920 0.92 6.45 -25.49
CA PRO A 920 1.53 6.13 -24.20
C PRO A 920 1.33 4.67 -23.77
N LEU A 921 1.31 3.73 -24.72
CA LEU A 921 1.05 2.31 -24.46
C LEU A 921 2.22 1.67 -23.70
N VAL A 922 1.90 1.12 -22.53
CA VAL A 922 2.78 0.29 -21.69
C VAL A 922 2.53 -1.20 -21.95
N THR A 923 1.29 -1.56 -22.31
CA THR A 923 0.87 -2.91 -22.67
C THR A 923 0.16 -2.93 -24.02
N LEU A 924 0.61 -3.81 -24.92
CA LEU A 924 -0.05 -4.08 -26.20
C LEU A 924 -0.18 -5.58 -26.44
N ASN A 925 -1.41 -6.06 -26.67
CA ASN A 925 -1.66 -7.33 -27.33
C ASN A 925 -2.32 -7.09 -28.69
N CYS A 926 -1.63 -7.47 -29.76
CA CYS A 926 -2.09 -7.40 -31.15
C CYS A 926 -1.93 -8.75 -31.87
N SER A 927 -1.84 -9.85 -31.11
CA SER A 927 -1.62 -11.20 -31.66
C SER A 927 -2.82 -11.69 -32.48
N GLY A 928 -2.63 -12.59 -33.45
CA GLY A 928 -3.74 -13.11 -34.27
C GLY A 928 -4.34 -12.02 -35.16
N ASN A 929 -3.51 -11.44 -36.03
CA ASN A 929 -3.86 -10.33 -36.91
C ASN A 929 -3.13 -10.47 -38.27
N LEU A 930 -3.08 -9.40 -39.07
CA LEU A 930 -2.47 -9.39 -40.42
C LEU A 930 -1.25 -8.46 -40.50
N ILE A 931 -0.67 -8.07 -39.37
CA ILE A 931 0.41 -7.08 -39.24
C ILE A 931 1.71 -7.61 -39.84
N SER A 932 2.32 -6.85 -40.75
CA SER A 932 3.61 -7.20 -41.38
C SER A 932 4.81 -6.38 -40.87
N SER A 933 4.56 -5.26 -40.20
CA SER A 933 5.59 -4.37 -39.66
C SER A 933 5.19 -3.81 -38.30
N ILE A 934 6.16 -3.81 -37.38
CA ILE A 934 6.06 -3.21 -36.05
C ILE A 934 6.91 -1.94 -35.90
N GLU A 935 7.33 -1.33 -37.02
CA GLU A 935 8.04 -0.03 -37.03
C GLU A 935 7.34 1.07 -36.22
N PRO A 936 5.98 1.20 -36.22
CA PRO A 936 5.27 2.15 -35.36
C PRO A 936 5.49 1.99 -33.85
N LEU A 937 6.03 0.84 -33.39
CA LEU A 937 6.32 0.57 -31.99
C LEU A 937 7.70 1.04 -31.52
N ARG A 938 8.56 1.52 -32.44
CA ARG A 938 9.95 1.88 -32.13
C ARG A 938 10.02 2.97 -31.06
N GLY A 939 10.62 2.65 -29.92
CA GLY A 939 10.85 3.59 -28.81
C GLY A 939 9.60 3.92 -27.97
N MET A 940 8.48 3.20 -28.15
CA MET A 940 7.31 3.32 -27.26
C MET A 940 7.63 2.85 -25.83
N PRO A 941 6.91 3.31 -24.79
CA PRO A 941 7.13 2.90 -23.39
C PRO A 941 6.60 1.49 -23.05
N LEU A 942 6.57 0.57 -24.04
CA LEU A 942 6.06 -0.78 -23.89
C LEU A 942 6.96 -1.61 -22.97
N THR A 943 6.33 -2.23 -21.96
CA THR A 943 6.94 -3.25 -21.08
C THR A 943 6.37 -4.65 -21.35
N VAL A 944 5.17 -4.72 -21.92
CA VAL A 944 4.49 -5.97 -22.28
C VAL A 944 4.04 -5.88 -23.74
N LEU A 945 4.57 -6.76 -24.60
CA LEU A 945 4.20 -6.85 -26.02
C LEU A 945 3.88 -8.30 -26.41
N HIS A 946 2.65 -8.52 -26.84
CA HIS A 946 2.20 -9.74 -27.50
C HIS A 946 1.82 -9.40 -28.95
N CYS A 947 2.54 -9.98 -29.91
CA CYS A 947 2.37 -9.78 -31.35
C CYS A 947 2.55 -11.08 -32.15
N GLY A 948 2.17 -12.21 -31.53
CA GLY A 948 2.19 -13.52 -32.18
C GLY A 948 1.16 -13.65 -33.30
N GLU A 949 1.22 -14.72 -34.10
CA GLU A 949 0.23 -15.03 -35.16
C GLU A 949 -0.03 -13.85 -36.09
N ASN A 950 1.05 -13.42 -36.76
CA ASN A 950 1.05 -12.25 -37.64
C ASN A 950 1.96 -12.54 -38.86
N LYS A 951 2.41 -11.49 -39.55
CA LYS A 951 3.26 -11.58 -40.76
C LYS A 951 4.57 -10.79 -40.58
N ILE A 952 5.00 -10.60 -39.34
CA ILE A 952 6.17 -9.80 -38.98
C ILE A 952 7.43 -10.54 -39.44
N ALA A 953 8.31 -9.85 -40.18
CA ALA A 953 9.58 -10.41 -40.65
C ALA A 953 10.82 -9.83 -39.94
N SER A 954 10.69 -8.68 -39.26
CA SER A 954 11.78 -8.01 -38.52
C SER A 954 11.32 -7.52 -37.16
N ILE A 955 12.21 -7.65 -36.17
CA ILE A 955 12.08 -7.13 -34.80
C ILE A 955 13.10 -6.02 -34.49
N GLU A 956 13.74 -5.47 -35.53
CA GLU A 956 14.60 -4.27 -35.44
C GLU A 956 13.95 -3.04 -34.76
N PRO A 957 12.62 -2.82 -34.82
CA PRO A 957 11.95 -1.77 -34.04
C PRO A 957 12.06 -1.95 -32.52
N LEU A 958 12.27 -3.18 -32.04
CA LEU A 958 12.30 -3.51 -30.60
C LEU A 958 13.69 -3.30 -29.96
N GLN A 959 14.71 -2.97 -30.75
CA GLN A 959 16.09 -2.85 -30.28
C GLN A 959 16.24 -1.81 -29.18
N GLY A 960 16.65 -2.26 -27.99
CA GLY A 960 16.89 -1.40 -26.82
C GLY A 960 15.65 -1.03 -26.00
N MET A 961 14.47 -1.58 -26.31
CA MET A 961 13.25 -1.36 -25.52
C MET A 961 13.26 -2.14 -24.19
N HIS A 962 12.64 -1.60 -23.15
CA HIS A 962 12.59 -2.20 -21.81
C HIS A 962 11.44 -3.20 -21.64
N LEU A 963 11.37 -4.18 -22.55
CA LEU A 963 10.35 -5.22 -22.54
C LEU A 963 10.64 -6.28 -21.46
N VAL A 964 9.67 -6.48 -20.56
CA VAL A 964 9.67 -7.50 -19.50
C VAL A 964 9.02 -8.79 -20.01
N ILE A 965 7.95 -8.67 -20.79
CA ILE A 965 7.26 -9.78 -21.46
C ILE A 965 7.23 -9.49 -22.96
N LEU A 966 7.75 -10.42 -23.76
CA LEU A 966 7.77 -10.31 -25.22
C LEU A 966 7.37 -11.64 -25.87
N SER A 967 6.22 -11.65 -26.55
CA SER A 967 5.70 -12.83 -27.25
C SER A 967 5.44 -12.52 -28.72
N PHE A 968 6.10 -13.26 -29.62
CA PHE A 968 5.93 -13.16 -31.08
C PHE A 968 5.93 -14.53 -31.82
N PRO A 969 5.34 -15.62 -31.27
CA PRO A 969 5.25 -16.89 -32.00
C PRO A 969 4.44 -16.75 -33.31
N ASP A 970 4.54 -17.72 -34.23
CA ASP A 970 3.83 -17.70 -35.53
C ASP A 970 4.05 -16.39 -36.32
N ASN A 971 5.31 -16.16 -36.72
CA ASN A 971 5.74 -15.03 -37.52
C ASN A 971 6.86 -15.46 -38.49
N GLN A 972 7.43 -14.52 -39.26
CA GLN A 972 8.43 -14.78 -40.30
C GLN A 972 9.85 -14.32 -39.89
N ILE A 973 10.10 -14.15 -38.58
CA ILE A 973 11.34 -13.60 -38.04
C ILE A 973 12.45 -14.66 -38.12
N ASN A 974 13.62 -14.29 -38.64
CA ASN A 974 14.74 -15.22 -38.86
C ASN A 974 15.93 -15.04 -37.89
N THR A 975 15.93 -13.99 -37.07
CA THR A 975 17.05 -13.66 -36.17
C THR A 975 16.58 -12.96 -34.89
N LEU A 976 17.24 -13.26 -33.77
CA LEU A 976 17.05 -12.57 -32.49
C LEU A 976 18.08 -11.46 -32.23
N GLN A 977 18.98 -11.18 -33.17
CA GLN A 977 20.09 -10.23 -32.96
C GLN A 977 19.66 -8.81 -32.53
N PRO A 978 18.53 -8.22 -32.97
CA PRO A 978 18.06 -6.93 -32.45
C PRO A 978 17.77 -6.91 -30.94
N LEU A 979 17.53 -8.06 -30.31
CA LEU A 979 17.28 -8.19 -28.88
C LEU A 979 18.57 -8.41 -28.06
N LYS A 980 19.76 -8.37 -28.69
CA LYS A 980 21.03 -8.65 -28.03
C LYS A 980 21.33 -7.62 -26.93
N GLY A 981 21.48 -8.11 -25.70
CA GLY A 981 21.72 -7.29 -24.51
C GLY A 981 20.45 -6.92 -23.73
N MET A 982 19.26 -7.20 -24.27
CA MET A 982 18.01 -7.13 -23.52
C MET A 982 17.88 -8.36 -22.60
N SER A 983 17.13 -8.21 -21.50
CA SER A 983 16.83 -9.31 -20.57
C SER A 983 15.35 -9.30 -20.16
N PRO A 984 14.43 -9.72 -21.06
CA PRO A 984 13.04 -9.96 -20.67
C PRO A 984 12.97 -11.11 -19.66
N ALA A 985 11.92 -11.13 -18.85
CA ALA A 985 11.62 -12.23 -17.92
C ALA A 985 10.91 -13.39 -18.64
N SER A 986 10.03 -13.07 -19.60
CA SER A 986 9.38 -14.03 -20.50
C SER A 986 9.63 -13.66 -21.97
N LEU A 987 10.07 -14.65 -22.75
CA LEU A 987 10.28 -14.55 -24.19
C LEU A 987 9.68 -15.78 -24.90
N SER A 988 8.66 -15.57 -25.73
CA SER A 988 8.11 -16.60 -26.62
C SER A 988 8.35 -16.25 -28.08
N CYS A 989 9.06 -17.12 -28.81
CA CYS A 989 9.46 -16.93 -30.19
C CYS A 989 9.39 -18.22 -31.04
N GLY A 990 8.48 -19.13 -30.68
CA GLY A 990 8.19 -20.36 -31.46
C GLY A 990 7.63 -20.09 -32.87
N ARG A 991 7.50 -21.14 -33.69
CA ARG A 991 6.94 -21.10 -35.07
C ARG A 991 7.40 -19.90 -35.90
N ASN A 992 8.69 -19.61 -35.84
CA ASN A 992 9.38 -18.59 -36.62
C ASN A 992 10.46 -19.22 -37.50
N LEU A 993 11.16 -18.40 -38.29
CA LEU A 993 12.22 -18.83 -39.21
C LEU A 993 13.64 -18.72 -38.58
N LEU A 994 13.72 -18.70 -37.25
CA LEU A 994 14.97 -18.48 -36.51
C LEU A 994 16.04 -19.52 -36.89
N THR A 995 17.27 -19.06 -37.17
CA THR A 995 18.41 -19.96 -37.40
C THR A 995 19.21 -20.29 -36.14
N GLY A 996 18.87 -19.69 -35.00
CA GLY A 996 19.51 -19.91 -33.69
C GLY A 996 19.12 -18.85 -32.67
N VAL A 997 19.42 -19.10 -31.39
CA VAL A 997 19.04 -18.23 -30.25
C VAL A 997 20.26 -17.63 -29.51
N VAL A 998 21.40 -17.54 -30.20
CA VAL A 998 22.70 -17.05 -29.69
C VAL A 998 22.63 -15.84 -28.73
N PRO A 999 21.83 -14.76 -28.97
CA PRO A 999 21.77 -13.61 -28.07
C PRO A 999 21.40 -13.96 -26.62
N PHE A 1000 20.61 -15.02 -26.42
CA PHE A 1000 20.15 -15.48 -25.11
C PHE A 1000 20.89 -16.73 -24.62
N ALA A 1001 21.82 -17.27 -25.41
CA ALA A 1001 22.55 -18.50 -25.05
C ALA A 1001 23.48 -18.34 -23.83
N ALA A 1002 23.76 -17.13 -23.35
CA ALA A 1002 24.61 -16.88 -22.16
C ALA A 1002 23.81 -16.54 -20.89
N LYS A 1003 22.63 -15.92 -21.05
CA LYS A 1003 21.66 -15.63 -19.99
C LYS A 1003 20.26 -15.74 -20.64
N PRO A 1004 19.65 -16.94 -20.66
CA PRO A 1004 18.29 -17.09 -21.16
C PRO A 1004 17.32 -16.31 -20.26
N PRO A 1005 16.19 -15.82 -20.81
CA PRO A 1005 15.03 -15.41 -20.03
C PRO A 1005 14.52 -16.56 -19.15
N ASP A 1006 13.97 -16.25 -17.97
CA ASP A 1006 13.50 -17.28 -17.04
C ASP A 1006 12.42 -18.16 -17.67
N ASP A 1007 11.45 -17.55 -18.35
CA ASP A 1007 10.53 -18.23 -19.25
C ASP A 1007 11.00 -18.00 -20.71
N PHE A 1008 11.47 -19.05 -21.37
CA PHE A 1008 12.00 -18.97 -22.73
C PHE A 1008 11.50 -20.12 -23.60
N GLY A 1009 10.57 -19.81 -24.50
CA GLY A 1009 9.94 -20.74 -25.44
C GLY A 1009 10.37 -20.51 -26.88
N PHE A 1010 10.97 -21.54 -27.51
CA PHE A 1010 11.33 -21.56 -28.93
C PHE A 1010 11.32 -22.98 -29.47
N ASP A 1011 10.86 -23.19 -30.71
CA ASP A 1011 10.72 -24.52 -31.32
C ASP A 1011 10.99 -24.55 -32.83
N CYS A 1012 11.58 -23.47 -33.37
CA CYS A 1012 11.75 -23.24 -34.79
C CYS A 1012 12.53 -24.38 -35.47
N ASP A 1013 11.91 -25.09 -36.41
CA ASP A 1013 12.53 -26.22 -37.12
C ASP A 1013 13.71 -25.78 -38.01
N THR A 1014 13.80 -24.49 -38.34
CA THR A 1014 14.94 -23.84 -39.04
C THR A 1014 16.22 -23.75 -38.22
N ILE A 1015 16.17 -23.89 -36.88
CA ILE A 1015 17.37 -23.92 -36.04
C ILE A 1015 18.15 -25.22 -36.37
N PRO A 1016 19.45 -25.19 -36.73
CA PRO A 1016 20.22 -26.40 -37.00
C PRO A 1016 20.33 -27.33 -35.78
N THR A 1017 20.31 -28.65 -35.97
CA THR A 1017 20.41 -29.61 -34.84
C THR A 1017 21.70 -29.41 -34.01
N ARG A 1018 22.82 -29.08 -34.67
CA ARG A 1018 24.08 -28.70 -34.00
C ARG A 1018 23.97 -27.50 -33.05
N GLU A 1019 23.05 -26.58 -33.32
CA GLU A 1019 22.82 -25.39 -32.47
C GLU A 1019 22.07 -25.82 -31.21
N LEU A 1020 21.09 -26.71 -31.33
CA LEU A 1020 20.41 -27.33 -30.19
C LEU A 1020 21.36 -28.21 -29.37
N GLU A 1021 22.24 -28.98 -30.01
CA GLU A 1021 23.26 -29.79 -29.34
C GLU A 1021 24.23 -28.91 -28.54
N TRP A 1022 24.69 -27.79 -29.11
CA TRP A 1022 25.50 -26.78 -28.41
C TRP A 1022 24.77 -26.08 -27.26
N LEU A 1023 23.48 -25.74 -27.43
CA LEU A 1023 22.66 -25.14 -26.36
C LEU A 1023 22.42 -26.13 -25.22
N TYR A 1024 22.18 -27.40 -25.53
CA TYR A 1024 22.07 -28.47 -24.53
C TYR A 1024 23.38 -28.64 -23.76
N GLU A 1025 24.52 -28.77 -24.45
CA GLU A 1025 25.84 -28.83 -23.81
C GLU A 1025 26.06 -27.61 -22.91
N LYS A 1026 25.78 -26.40 -23.40
CA LYS A 1026 26.01 -25.17 -22.64
C LYS A 1026 25.10 -25.01 -21.41
N TRP A 1027 23.82 -25.39 -21.50
CA TRP A 1027 22.86 -25.22 -20.40
C TRP A 1027 22.83 -26.40 -19.42
N SER A 1028 23.28 -27.59 -19.81
CA SER A 1028 23.36 -28.75 -18.90
C SER A 1028 24.45 -28.62 -17.82
N HIS A 1029 25.43 -27.74 -18.01
CA HIS A 1029 26.49 -27.46 -17.03
C HIS A 1029 26.08 -26.45 -15.92
N ASP A 1030 24.89 -25.84 -16.00
CA ASP A 1030 24.41 -24.88 -15.01
C ASP A 1030 23.00 -25.26 -14.54
N PHE A 1031 22.87 -25.65 -13.28
CA PHE A 1031 21.60 -26.13 -12.71
C PHE A 1031 20.45 -25.11 -12.84
N ARG A 1032 20.77 -23.81 -12.92
CA ARG A 1032 19.79 -22.73 -13.10
C ARG A 1032 19.10 -22.81 -14.46
N PHE A 1033 19.75 -23.43 -15.45
CA PHE A 1033 19.21 -23.61 -16.80
C PHE A 1033 18.71 -25.04 -17.08
N ALA A 1034 18.62 -25.90 -16.07
CA ALA A 1034 18.21 -27.30 -16.21
C ALA A 1034 16.85 -27.47 -16.92
N PHE A 1035 15.89 -26.56 -16.71
CA PHE A 1035 14.60 -26.57 -17.42
C PHE A 1035 14.77 -26.29 -18.93
N HIS A 1036 15.59 -25.31 -19.31
CA HIS A 1036 15.89 -25.03 -20.73
C HIS A 1036 16.69 -26.18 -21.36
N ALA A 1037 17.64 -26.77 -20.62
CA ALA A 1037 18.38 -27.94 -21.06
C ALA A 1037 17.43 -29.13 -21.32
N LYS A 1038 16.48 -29.40 -20.41
CA LYS A 1038 15.45 -30.44 -20.62
C LYS A 1038 14.59 -30.14 -21.85
N ASN A 1039 14.13 -28.91 -22.04
CA ASN A 1039 13.33 -28.52 -23.21
C ASN A 1039 14.10 -28.73 -24.53
N VAL A 1040 15.38 -28.34 -24.59
CA VAL A 1040 16.24 -28.59 -25.75
C VAL A 1040 16.48 -30.09 -25.96
N GLN A 1041 16.63 -30.88 -24.89
CA GLN A 1041 16.75 -32.35 -24.98
C GLN A 1041 15.49 -33.00 -25.56
N VAL A 1042 14.29 -32.51 -25.21
CA VAL A 1042 13.02 -32.93 -25.83
C VAL A 1042 12.99 -32.56 -27.31
N LEU A 1043 13.35 -31.32 -27.69
CA LEU A 1043 13.43 -30.91 -29.10
C LEU A 1043 14.41 -31.77 -29.93
N LEU A 1044 15.55 -32.15 -29.34
CA LEU A 1044 16.52 -33.06 -29.97
C LEU A 1044 15.96 -34.48 -30.15
N ALA A 1045 15.29 -35.03 -29.13
CA ALA A 1045 14.69 -36.35 -29.20
C ALA A 1045 13.53 -36.41 -30.22
N LEU A 1046 12.69 -35.37 -30.27
CA LEU A 1046 11.64 -35.20 -31.30
C LEU A 1046 12.22 -35.19 -32.71
N ARG A 1047 13.30 -34.42 -32.95
CA ARG A 1047 13.98 -34.35 -34.26
C ARG A 1047 14.64 -35.66 -34.69
N ARG A 1048 15.09 -36.46 -33.72
CA ARG A 1048 15.63 -37.81 -33.93
C ARG A 1048 14.54 -38.89 -34.04
N ASN A 1049 13.28 -38.54 -33.79
CA ASN A 1049 12.13 -39.46 -33.66
C ASN A 1049 12.40 -40.55 -32.60
N ASP A 1050 13.10 -40.20 -31.52
CA ASP A 1050 13.52 -41.12 -30.47
C ASP A 1050 12.46 -41.19 -29.35
N LEU A 1051 11.48 -42.07 -29.55
CA LEU A 1051 10.40 -42.32 -28.59
C LEU A 1051 10.91 -42.90 -27.26
N ALA A 1052 12.05 -43.60 -27.26
CA ALA A 1052 12.63 -44.14 -26.03
C ALA A 1052 13.25 -43.02 -25.18
N GLN A 1053 14.00 -42.11 -25.81
CA GLN A 1053 14.53 -40.92 -25.15
C GLN A 1053 13.38 -40.03 -24.63
N LEU A 1054 12.32 -39.80 -25.41
CA LEU A 1054 11.15 -39.01 -24.97
C LEU A 1054 10.47 -39.65 -23.75
N ARG A 1055 10.16 -40.95 -23.79
CA ARG A 1055 9.57 -41.67 -22.65
C ARG A 1055 10.49 -41.75 -21.42
N SER A 1056 11.81 -41.54 -21.57
CA SER A 1056 12.76 -41.42 -20.44
C SER A 1056 12.87 -40.01 -19.84
N LEU A 1057 12.35 -38.98 -20.53
CA LEU A 1057 12.30 -37.60 -20.05
C LEU A 1057 10.95 -37.24 -19.41
N ALA A 1058 9.95 -38.09 -19.61
CA ALA A 1058 8.63 -37.98 -18.99
C ALA A 1058 8.71 -38.16 -17.46
N ALA A 1059 7.80 -37.52 -16.74
CA ALA A 1059 7.56 -37.81 -15.33
C ALA A 1059 6.42 -38.85 -15.22
N GLU A 1060 6.49 -39.76 -14.24
CA GLU A 1060 5.53 -40.86 -14.08
C GLU A 1060 4.66 -40.63 -12.83
N PHE A 1061 3.35 -40.81 -12.96
CA PHE A 1061 2.38 -40.70 -11.87
C PHE A 1061 1.25 -41.70 -12.09
N LYS A 1062 0.93 -42.50 -11.07
CA LYS A 1062 -0.10 -43.57 -11.10
C LYS A 1062 0.01 -44.57 -12.28
N GLY A 1063 1.18 -44.69 -12.91
CA GLY A 1063 1.42 -45.56 -14.07
C GLY A 1063 1.32 -44.85 -15.43
N HIS A 1064 0.83 -43.62 -15.46
CA HIS A 1064 0.79 -42.75 -16.64
C HIS A 1064 2.09 -41.93 -16.74
N ARG A 1065 2.54 -41.62 -17.95
CA ARG A 1065 3.76 -40.83 -18.21
C ARG A 1065 3.44 -39.54 -18.93
N TYR A 1066 3.91 -38.43 -18.36
CA TYR A 1066 3.59 -37.08 -18.81
C TYR A 1066 4.86 -36.34 -19.21
N LEU A 1067 4.87 -35.74 -20.41
CA LEU A 1067 5.97 -34.92 -20.89
C LEU A 1067 5.45 -33.60 -21.47
N PHE A 1068 5.97 -32.49 -20.95
CA PHE A 1068 5.83 -31.20 -21.59
C PHE A 1068 6.60 -31.18 -22.91
N ILE A 1069 5.88 -30.93 -24.00
CA ILE A 1069 6.41 -30.77 -25.36
C ILE A 1069 6.52 -29.27 -25.65
N PRO A 1070 7.74 -28.70 -25.68
CA PRO A 1070 7.98 -27.30 -26.00
C PRO A 1070 7.94 -27.05 -27.52
N LYS A 1071 6.96 -27.62 -28.22
CA LYS A 1071 6.64 -27.27 -29.61
C LYS A 1071 5.32 -26.53 -29.62
N PHE A 1072 5.30 -25.35 -30.22
CA PHE A 1072 4.08 -24.59 -30.41
C PHE A 1072 3.32 -25.26 -31.56
N LEU A 1073 2.08 -25.67 -31.32
CA LEU A 1073 1.18 -26.26 -32.31
C LEU A 1073 -0.25 -25.78 -32.05
N ARG A 1074 -1.11 -25.78 -33.08
CA ARG A 1074 -2.56 -25.63 -32.88
C ARG A 1074 -3.13 -26.86 -32.20
N TRP A 1075 -4.28 -26.75 -31.55
CA TRP A 1075 -4.82 -27.88 -30.77
C TRP A 1075 -5.00 -29.17 -31.59
N ASP A 1076 -5.57 -29.10 -32.80
CA ASP A 1076 -5.71 -30.27 -33.69
C ASP A 1076 -4.35 -30.83 -34.14
N GLU A 1077 -3.39 -29.94 -34.43
CA GLU A 1077 -2.02 -30.32 -34.80
C GLU A 1077 -1.32 -31.02 -33.61
N ALA A 1078 -1.48 -30.50 -32.39
CA ALA A 1078 -0.93 -31.05 -31.16
C ALA A 1078 -1.55 -32.41 -30.80
N LYS A 1079 -2.87 -32.57 -30.95
CA LYS A 1079 -3.58 -33.84 -30.79
C LYS A 1079 -3.02 -34.91 -31.72
N ALA A 1080 -2.96 -34.63 -33.02
CA ALA A 1080 -2.40 -35.55 -34.02
C ALA A 1080 -0.90 -35.81 -33.80
N TYR A 1081 -0.17 -34.86 -33.20
CA TYR A 1081 1.23 -35.04 -32.83
C TYR A 1081 1.41 -35.99 -31.64
N CYS A 1082 0.58 -35.87 -30.59
CA CYS A 1082 0.56 -36.84 -29.49
C CYS A 1082 0.21 -38.25 -29.97
N GLU A 1083 -0.81 -38.38 -30.83
CA GLU A 1083 -1.19 -39.67 -31.44
C GLU A 1083 -0.01 -40.30 -32.20
N LYS A 1084 0.75 -39.49 -32.94
CA LYS A 1084 1.98 -39.93 -33.63
C LYS A 1084 3.10 -40.34 -32.65
N LEU A 1085 3.18 -39.75 -31.46
CA LEU A 1085 4.08 -40.18 -30.38
C LEU A 1085 3.55 -41.43 -29.63
N GLY A 1086 2.39 -41.96 -30.02
CA GLY A 1086 1.77 -43.14 -29.41
C GLY A 1086 1.12 -42.86 -28.05
N GLY A 1087 0.62 -41.62 -27.85
CA GLY A 1087 -0.08 -41.15 -26.66
C GLY A 1087 -1.18 -40.14 -27.02
N HIS A 1088 -1.66 -39.35 -26.06
CA HIS A 1088 -2.67 -38.30 -26.29
C HIS A 1088 -2.29 -36.96 -25.62
N LEU A 1089 -3.10 -35.91 -25.81
CA LEU A 1089 -2.99 -34.70 -24.98
C LEU A 1089 -3.44 -35.05 -23.55
N VAL A 1090 -2.80 -34.44 -22.56
CA VAL A 1090 -3.07 -34.69 -21.14
C VAL A 1090 -4.56 -34.60 -20.78
N ILE A 1091 -5.07 -35.64 -20.11
CA ILE A 1091 -6.35 -35.60 -19.39
C ILE A 1091 -6.08 -35.26 -17.92
N ILE A 1092 -7.06 -34.66 -17.25
CA ILE A 1092 -6.96 -34.29 -15.83
C ILE A 1092 -8.26 -34.71 -15.14
N THR A 1093 -8.26 -35.95 -14.66
CA THR A 1093 -9.38 -36.70 -14.10
C THR A 1093 -9.59 -36.45 -12.61
N GLY A 1094 -8.58 -35.95 -11.89
CA GLY A 1094 -8.65 -35.70 -10.44
C GLY A 1094 -7.69 -34.63 -9.92
N GLU A 1095 -7.90 -34.23 -8.67
CA GLU A 1095 -7.16 -33.13 -8.03
C GLU A 1095 -5.67 -33.44 -7.84
N GLU A 1096 -5.32 -34.66 -7.38
CA GLU A 1096 -3.92 -35.07 -7.20
C GLU A 1096 -3.14 -35.05 -8.52
N GLU A 1097 -3.80 -35.41 -9.62
CA GLU A 1097 -3.24 -35.36 -10.98
C GLU A 1097 -3.07 -33.91 -11.43
N ASN A 1098 -4.07 -33.05 -11.21
CA ASN A 1098 -3.94 -31.61 -11.45
C ASN A 1098 -2.76 -30.98 -10.66
N VAL A 1099 -2.55 -31.39 -9.40
CA VAL A 1099 -1.40 -30.96 -8.58
C VAL A 1099 -0.08 -31.53 -9.11
N PHE A 1100 -0.04 -32.81 -9.49
CA PHE A 1100 1.16 -33.42 -10.09
C PHE A 1100 1.56 -32.71 -11.40
N ILE A 1101 0.60 -32.51 -12.32
CA ILE A 1101 0.82 -31.77 -13.57
C ILE A 1101 1.28 -30.33 -13.28
N SER A 1102 0.69 -29.66 -12.28
CA SER A 1102 1.14 -28.34 -11.82
C SER A 1102 2.58 -28.34 -11.28
N SER A 1103 3.07 -29.45 -10.73
CA SER A 1103 4.42 -29.55 -10.14
C SER A 1103 5.53 -29.80 -11.17
N ILE A 1104 5.22 -30.52 -12.28
CA ILE A 1104 6.17 -30.79 -13.37
C ILE A 1104 6.15 -29.72 -14.47
N PHE A 1105 5.24 -28.75 -14.37
CA PHE A 1105 5.00 -27.69 -15.33
C PHE A 1105 5.43 -26.32 -14.76
N LYS A 1106 6.01 -25.45 -15.59
CA LYS A 1106 6.49 -24.15 -15.10
C LYS A 1106 5.32 -23.15 -15.01
N SER A 1107 5.15 -22.55 -13.82
CA SER A 1107 4.19 -21.47 -13.60
C SER A 1107 4.42 -20.32 -14.59
N GLY A 1108 3.36 -19.87 -15.25
CA GLY A 1108 3.38 -18.84 -16.29
C GLY A 1108 3.25 -19.36 -17.72
N CYS A 1109 3.69 -20.59 -18.00
CA CYS A 1109 3.52 -21.20 -19.33
C CYS A 1109 2.05 -21.58 -19.60
N TRP A 1110 1.65 -21.67 -20.87
CA TRP A 1110 0.35 -22.21 -21.31
C TRP A 1110 0.56 -23.48 -22.15
N ALA A 1111 -0.33 -24.47 -22.00
CA ALA A 1111 -0.24 -25.73 -22.72
C ALA A 1111 -1.61 -26.31 -23.11
N TRP A 1112 -1.75 -26.88 -24.31
CA TRP A 1112 -2.97 -27.60 -24.67
C TRP A 1112 -3.19 -28.84 -23.78
N MET A 1113 -4.45 -29.03 -23.38
CA MET A 1113 -4.96 -30.25 -22.75
C MET A 1113 -5.99 -30.95 -23.63
N GLY A 1114 -6.35 -32.18 -23.29
CA GLY A 1114 -7.33 -32.99 -24.01
C GLY A 1114 -8.80 -32.56 -23.87
N LEU A 1115 -9.09 -31.40 -23.29
CA LEU A 1115 -10.46 -30.93 -22.99
C LEU A 1115 -10.99 -30.00 -24.09
N VAL A 1116 -12.23 -30.25 -24.53
CA VAL A 1116 -12.95 -29.44 -25.53
C VAL A 1116 -14.35 -29.10 -25.04
N THR A 1117 -14.77 -27.85 -25.17
CA THR A 1117 -16.18 -27.45 -24.99
C THR A 1117 -16.94 -27.57 -26.31
N ARG A 1118 -18.06 -28.29 -26.30
CA ARG A 1118 -19.05 -28.36 -27.38
C ARG A 1118 -20.40 -27.80 -26.91
N GLU A 1119 -21.36 -27.70 -27.84
CA GLU A 1119 -22.73 -27.21 -27.56
C GLU A 1119 -23.46 -28.01 -26.46
N ASN A 1120 -23.07 -29.27 -26.25
CA ASN A 1120 -23.66 -30.17 -25.24
C ASN A 1120 -22.86 -30.23 -23.92
N GLY A 1121 -21.84 -29.40 -23.73
CA GLY A 1121 -20.93 -29.43 -22.59
C GLY A 1121 -19.48 -29.80 -22.96
N HIS A 1122 -18.65 -30.12 -21.96
CA HIS A 1122 -17.24 -30.43 -22.15
C HIS A 1122 -17.01 -31.94 -22.37
N GLU A 1123 -15.99 -32.27 -23.17
CA GLU A 1123 -15.62 -33.64 -23.56
C GLU A 1123 -14.08 -33.79 -23.50
N TRP A 1124 -13.59 -34.90 -22.94
CA TRP A 1124 -12.19 -35.33 -23.08
C TRP A 1124 -11.98 -36.03 -24.42
N ILE A 1125 -10.82 -35.87 -25.07
CA ILE A 1125 -10.48 -36.56 -26.32
C ILE A 1125 -10.45 -38.10 -26.22
N THR A 1126 -10.38 -38.65 -25.01
CA THR A 1126 -10.51 -40.09 -24.71
C THR A 1126 -11.96 -40.59 -24.76
N GLY A 1127 -12.94 -39.67 -24.77
CA GLY A 1127 -14.38 -39.97 -24.69
C GLY A 1127 -14.88 -40.21 -23.26
N GLU A 1128 -14.03 -40.01 -22.25
CA GLU A 1128 -14.37 -40.24 -20.85
C GLU A 1128 -15.28 -39.14 -20.27
N PRO A 1129 -16.17 -39.48 -19.31
CA PRO A 1129 -17.09 -38.51 -18.72
C PRO A 1129 -16.35 -37.46 -17.90
N VAL A 1130 -16.46 -36.19 -18.29
CA VAL A 1130 -15.89 -35.08 -17.51
C VAL A 1130 -16.65 -34.93 -16.20
N SER A 1131 -16.01 -35.33 -15.09
CA SER A 1131 -16.54 -35.21 -13.73
C SER A 1131 -16.03 -33.93 -13.06
N TYR A 1132 -16.90 -33.20 -12.36
CA TYR A 1132 -16.58 -31.91 -11.74
C TYR A 1132 -16.73 -31.97 -10.21
N LEU A 1133 -15.69 -32.39 -9.52
CA LEU A 1133 -15.61 -32.28 -8.06
C LEU A 1133 -14.23 -31.74 -7.62
N ASN A 1134 -14.27 -30.85 -6.65
CA ASN A 1134 -13.17 -30.28 -5.84
C ASN A 1134 -12.24 -29.20 -6.42
N PHE A 1135 -11.96 -29.07 -7.74
CA PHE A 1135 -10.83 -28.22 -8.20
C PHE A 1135 -11.09 -27.02 -9.15
N VAL A 1136 -12.34 -26.59 -9.41
CA VAL A 1136 -12.58 -25.31 -10.12
C VAL A 1136 -13.81 -24.53 -9.65
N ASP A 1137 -13.62 -23.21 -9.51
CA ASP A 1137 -14.63 -22.17 -9.33
C ASP A 1137 -15.38 -21.92 -10.66
N LYS A 1138 -16.32 -22.83 -10.99
CA LYS A 1138 -17.14 -22.90 -12.23
C LYS A 1138 -16.53 -22.22 -13.46
N LEU A 1139 -15.82 -23.01 -14.28
CA LEU A 1139 -15.38 -22.74 -15.67
C LEU A 1139 -16.07 -21.50 -16.24
N GLN A 1140 -15.37 -20.37 -16.26
CA GLN A 1140 -15.92 -19.11 -16.79
C GLN A 1140 -16.36 -19.35 -18.23
N GLU A 1141 -17.58 -18.92 -18.55
CA GLU A 1141 -18.47 -19.56 -19.54
C GLU A 1141 -17.79 -19.83 -20.88
N SER A 1142 -17.28 -21.07 -21.01
CA SER A 1142 -16.16 -21.32 -21.91
C SER A 1142 -16.55 -21.23 -23.37
N LYS A 1143 -15.78 -20.45 -24.12
CA LYS A 1143 -15.73 -20.41 -25.57
C LYS A 1143 -15.74 -21.84 -26.15
N LEU A 1144 -16.59 -22.08 -27.15
CA LEU A 1144 -16.62 -23.37 -27.86
C LEU A 1144 -15.26 -23.67 -28.47
N GLY A 1145 -14.78 -24.91 -28.33
CA GLY A 1145 -13.44 -25.31 -28.74
C GLY A 1145 -12.52 -25.73 -27.57
N PRO A 1146 -11.21 -25.84 -27.81
CA PRO A 1146 -10.26 -26.46 -26.88
C PRO A 1146 -9.98 -25.61 -25.63
N LYS A 1147 -9.27 -26.21 -24.66
CA LYS A 1147 -8.81 -25.57 -23.42
C LYS A 1147 -7.30 -25.67 -23.23
N ILE A 1148 -6.74 -24.69 -22.52
CA ILE A 1148 -5.36 -24.68 -22.06
C ILE A 1148 -5.24 -24.95 -20.56
N PHE A 1149 -4.14 -25.58 -20.18
CA PHE A 1149 -3.61 -25.63 -18.83
C PHE A 1149 -2.66 -24.44 -18.61
N SER A 1150 -2.69 -23.84 -17.42
CA SER A 1150 -1.92 -22.62 -17.10
C SER A 1150 -1.41 -22.58 -15.64
N GLY A 1151 -1.16 -23.75 -15.04
CA GLY A 1151 -0.93 -23.89 -13.59
C GLY A 1151 -2.20 -23.77 -12.74
N ARG A 1152 -3.36 -23.62 -13.39
CA ARG A 1152 -4.71 -23.91 -12.87
C ARG A 1152 -5.49 -24.62 -13.97
N TRP A 1153 -6.48 -25.44 -13.58
CA TRP A 1153 -7.25 -26.26 -14.51
C TRP A 1153 -8.08 -25.42 -15.49
N ALA A 1154 -8.12 -25.88 -16.75
CA ALA A 1154 -8.95 -25.45 -17.87
C ALA A 1154 -9.27 -23.94 -17.99
N ARG A 1155 -8.54 -23.23 -18.86
CA ARG A 1155 -8.91 -21.91 -19.38
C ARG A 1155 -9.24 -21.92 -20.88
N ASP A 1156 -9.98 -20.91 -21.31
CA ASP A 1156 -10.13 -20.54 -22.72
C ASP A 1156 -8.83 -19.95 -23.29
N ASP A 1157 -8.76 -19.90 -24.63
CA ASP A 1157 -7.69 -19.25 -25.39
C ASP A 1157 -8.24 -18.65 -26.72
N VAL A 1158 -7.39 -17.91 -27.42
CA VAL A 1158 -7.69 -17.24 -28.70
C VAL A 1158 -7.93 -18.26 -29.83
N ASP A 1159 -8.83 -17.94 -30.76
CA ASP A 1159 -9.12 -18.84 -31.88
C ASP A 1159 -7.93 -18.93 -32.85
N GLY A 1160 -7.47 -20.15 -33.10
CA GLY A 1160 -6.37 -20.42 -34.02
C GLY A 1160 -4.98 -20.42 -33.39
N ALA A 1161 -4.89 -20.17 -32.08
CA ALA A 1161 -3.64 -20.07 -31.32
C ALA A 1161 -2.72 -21.30 -31.45
N SER A 1162 -1.42 -21.07 -31.26
CA SER A 1162 -0.42 -22.12 -31.08
C SER A 1162 0.15 -22.11 -29.66
N ASN A 1163 0.05 -23.23 -28.96
CA ASN A 1163 0.65 -23.41 -27.64
C ASN A 1163 1.60 -24.62 -27.63
N SER A 1164 2.48 -24.64 -26.63
CA SER A 1164 3.08 -25.90 -26.19
C SER A 1164 1.99 -26.88 -25.69
N PHE A 1165 2.34 -28.12 -25.40
CA PHE A 1165 1.34 -29.12 -24.97
C PHE A 1165 1.97 -30.17 -24.06
N ILE A 1166 1.14 -30.91 -23.33
CA ILE A 1166 1.59 -32.06 -22.55
C ILE A 1166 1.11 -33.32 -23.25
N VAL A 1167 2.04 -34.18 -23.63
CA VAL A 1167 1.73 -35.54 -24.09
C VAL A 1167 1.66 -36.47 -22.89
N GLU A 1168 0.67 -37.34 -22.91
CA GLU A 1168 0.43 -38.39 -21.94
C GLU A 1168 0.52 -39.76 -22.63
N TRP A 1169 1.09 -40.73 -21.93
CA TRP A 1169 1.13 -42.14 -22.32
C TRP A 1169 0.60 -43.02 -21.19
N ASP A 1170 -0.33 -43.91 -21.54
CA ASP A 1170 -0.65 -45.10 -20.74
C ASP A 1170 0.58 -46.02 -20.57
N SER A 1171 0.50 -46.92 -19.58
CA SER A 1171 1.56 -47.86 -19.16
C SER A 1171 2.06 -48.83 -20.23
#